data_AF-A0A1H5N0X8-F1
#
_entry.id   AF-A0A1H5N0X8-F1
#
_cell.length_a   1.000
_cell.length_b   1.000
_cell.length_c   1.000
_cell.angle_alpha   90.00
_cell.angle_beta   90.00
_cell.angle_gamma   90.00
#
_symmetry.space_group_name_H-M   'P 1'
#
loop_
_entity.id
_entity.type
_entity.pdbx_description
1 polymer ?
#
loop_
_entity_poly.entity_id
_entity_poly.type
_entity_poly.pdbx_seq_one_letter_code
_entity_poly.pdbx_strand_id
1 'polypeptide(L)'
;MSSGERAKPGAGHALYQHFVGLAMRHGKAHSGHHNRNYVLPLAGSVAQLLGRESGTSVTVRMRRADALPVVIRTWQNEAEILRAVRTVLPNVPQCLFEGNGFAIHSYVEGVPLSSVCGNGKPVDILVIEEIAQILAHMTQVRRAALPGLPASWPSNGQDSQGFLQTLAHCADQQIRRANLSVFGGLFAALGIPEDALTRFAERVPVMTRRPYSLLHADLHRDNLIVTYGGRPPLICVDWELATYGDPLHDLATHLVRMRYPGDQWSEVIEAWVRAMEWTRPGAVNGVHKDLRHYVAFEQAQSVYPDVMRAAASLDESFDQKGLDEATSAVHNALETAQVPLRLRQLPSAAEIERVLFRWRISRGEAHKGLFSSFVSVSWTPDKRFPEHPDFPYAAVQGALHAEGAAPAGRVFKGTGHLNSVVRVPGIEFPVVVRRKVKKVFRRERSFLSEHAVLRAIESSGVPVAAPRVLALGESYPGKYRKDSFAIHTYEGPFDIDRPPNHPVHGLLPHEADRLVDQLSALKGVDYTGLDPAAGETSYNFYNYLSEQLVLLVRHLPKESQQLARQLGLPDAERLRQILGRHQVADRSPMLLHGDLNPWNLVRRDDAMALTIIDWEMAVVGDPLYDLVRHMHLTPTRPEIRDRMFRRWERLLPEAYTRAWQQDWRVYRWIEIVRSAYVDLDRLVTGASLDAPNVRRAVDSYAMTLAAAIASLGLPVRAAASPHLARALT
;
A
#
# COMPACT_ATOMS: atom_id res chain seq x y z
N MET A 1 -74.62 5.15 -16.53
CA MET A 1 -73.29 4.87 -17.12
C MET A 1 -72.61 6.22 -17.35
N SER A 2 -71.62 6.57 -16.53
CA SER A 2 -70.73 7.70 -16.81
C SER A 2 -69.31 7.23 -16.53
N SER A 3 -68.53 7.24 -17.59
CA SER A 3 -67.23 6.62 -17.78
C SER A 3 -66.13 7.36 -17.01
N GLY A 4 -65.50 6.67 -16.07
CA GLY A 4 -64.27 7.12 -15.41
C GLY A 4 -63.13 7.23 -16.41
N GLU A 5 -62.66 8.45 -16.61
CA GLU A 5 -61.52 8.81 -17.44
C GLU A 5 -60.23 8.27 -16.78
N ARG A 6 -59.68 7.19 -17.33
CA ARG A 6 -58.37 6.68 -16.93
C ARG A 6 -57.31 7.70 -17.32
N ALA A 7 -56.63 8.27 -16.31
CA ALA A 7 -55.46 9.13 -16.50
C ALA A 7 -54.43 8.43 -17.42
N LYS A 8 -53.96 9.15 -18.44
CA LYS A 8 -52.95 8.67 -19.39
C LYS A 8 -51.67 8.26 -18.63
N PRO A 9 -51.02 7.12 -18.98
CA PRO A 9 -49.87 6.58 -18.24
C PRO A 9 -48.64 7.49 -18.11
N GLY A 10 -48.57 8.63 -18.82
CA GLY A 10 -47.48 9.61 -18.72
C GLY A 10 -47.74 10.78 -17.76
N ALA A 11 -48.99 11.06 -17.36
CA ALA A 11 -49.32 12.25 -16.58
C ALA A 11 -48.85 12.16 -15.11
N GLY A 12 -48.96 10.97 -14.50
CA GLY A 12 -48.48 10.74 -13.13
C GLY A 12 -46.96 10.84 -13.01
N HIS A 13 -46.21 10.38 -14.03
CA HIS A 13 -44.75 10.46 -14.03
C HIS A 13 -44.24 11.91 -14.10
N ALA A 14 -44.89 12.76 -14.90
CA ALA A 14 -44.57 14.19 -14.97
C ALA A 14 -44.80 14.91 -13.64
N LEU A 15 -45.85 14.52 -12.89
CA LEU A 15 -46.13 15.05 -11.55
C LEU A 15 -45.03 14.66 -10.54
N TYR A 16 -44.54 13.42 -10.58
CA TYR A 16 -43.40 13.00 -9.74
C TYR A 16 -42.11 13.75 -10.11
N GLN A 17 -41.79 13.92 -11.39
CA GLN A 17 -40.62 14.68 -11.82
C GLN A 17 -40.70 16.15 -11.38
N HIS A 18 -41.88 16.77 -11.50
CA HIS A 18 -42.11 18.12 -11.01
C HIS A 18 -41.90 18.22 -9.50
N PHE A 19 -42.40 17.26 -8.72
CA PHE A 19 -42.21 17.19 -7.27
C PHE A 19 -40.74 17.03 -6.87
N VAL A 20 -39.96 16.21 -7.59
CA VAL A 20 -38.51 16.11 -7.40
C VAL A 20 -37.84 17.47 -7.66
N GLY A 21 -38.24 18.18 -8.72
CA GLY A 21 -37.74 19.53 -9.01
C GLY A 21 -38.08 20.54 -7.90
N LEU A 22 -39.23 20.42 -7.26
CA LEU A 22 -39.58 21.22 -6.07
C LEU A 22 -38.74 20.84 -4.84
N ALA A 23 -38.52 19.55 -4.61
CA ALA A 23 -37.66 19.04 -3.54
C ALA A 23 -36.25 19.60 -3.62
N MET A 24 -35.67 19.66 -4.81
CA MET A 24 -34.33 20.22 -5.02
C MET A 24 -34.24 21.73 -4.75
N ARG A 25 -35.32 22.49 -4.97
CA ARG A 25 -35.35 23.96 -4.80
C ARG A 25 -35.74 24.41 -3.39
N HIS A 26 -36.67 23.69 -2.76
CA HIS A 26 -37.33 24.15 -1.53
C HIS A 26 -37.29 23.13 -0.39
N GLY A 27 -36.87 21.89 -0.66
CA GLY A 27 -36.76 20.86 0.37
C GLY A 27 -35.59 21.12 1.31
N LYS A 28 -35.74 20.70 2.57
CA LYS A 28 -34.63 20.71 3.52
C LYS A 28 -33.64 19.63 3.12
N ALA A 29 -32.45 20.05 2.67
CA ALA A 29 -31.41 19.14 2.24
C ALA A 29 -30.74 18.48 3.44
N HIS A 30 -30.66 17.15 3.39
CA HIS A 30 -29.80 16.34 4.23
C HIS A 30 -28.81 15.64 3.28
N SER A 31 -27.51 15.93 3.44
CA SER A 31 -26.48 15.31 2.60
C SER A 31 -26.10 13.95 3.16
N GLY A 32 -26.36 12.88 2.41
CA GLY A 32 -25.73 11.57 2.62
C GLY A 32 -24.47 11.43 1.74
N HIS A 33 -23.65 10.42 2.03
CA HIS A 33 -22.41 10.16 1.28
C HIS A 33 -22.68 9.67 -0.16
N HIS A 34 -23.78 8.96 -0.41
CA HIS A 34 -24.11 8.41 -1.74
C HIS A 34 -25.37 8.98 -2.38
N ASN A 35 -26.22 9.66 -1.60
CA ASN A 35 -27.49 10.21 -2.07
C ASN A 35 -27.70 11.63 -1.54
N ARG A 36 -28.41 12.44 -2.32
CA ARG A 36 -28.97 13.71 -1.87
C ARG A 36 -30.38 13.44 -1.39
N ASN A 37 -30.63 13.72 -0.11
CA ASN A 37 -31.93 13.52 0.52
C ASN A 37 -32.58 14.89 0.70
N TYR A 38 -33.80 15.04 0.22
CA TYR A 38 -34.61 16.24 0.41
C TYR A 38 -35.86 15.87 1.17
N VAL A 39 -36.11 16.56 2.28
CA VAL A 39 -37.33 16.39 3.07
C VAL A 39 -38.30 17.53 2.74
N LEU A 40 -39.52 17.17 2.36
CA LEU A 40 -40.59 18.12 2.07
C LEU A 40 -41.98 17.45 2.24
N PRO A 41 -43.02 18.23 2.58
CA PRO A 41 -44.39 17.74 2.62
C PRO A 41 -44.93 17.42 1.22
N LEU A 42 -45.78 16.39 1.12
CA LEU A 42 -46.47 16.04 -0.13
C LEU A 42 -47.47 17.11 -0.54
N ALA A 43 -47.39 17.53 -1.81
CA ALA A 43 -48.42 18.36 -2.44
C ALA A 43 -49.66 17.51 -2.77
N GLY A 44 -50.86 18.12 -2.72
CA GLY A 44 -52.14 17.39 -2.81
C GLY A 44 -52.28 16.44 -4.01
N SER A 45 -51.77 16.81 -5.19
CA SER A 45 -51.79 15.96 -6.39
C SER A 45 -50.89 14.72 -6.28
N VAL A 46 -49.71 14.86 -5.67
CA VAL A 46 -48.76 13.76 -5.46
C VAL A 46 -49.17 12.89 -4.28
N ALA A 47 -49.73 13.50 -3.23
CA ALA A 47 -50.29 12.80 -2.07
C ALA A 47 -51.39 11.81 -2.50
N GLN A 48 -52.30 12.25 -3.38
CA GLN A 48 -53.35 11.39 -3.94
C GLN A 48 -52.78 10.22 -4.74
N LEU A 49 -51.75 10.44 -5.55
CA LEU A 49 -51.10 9.38 -6.33
C LEU A 49 -50.38 8.34 -5.44
N LEU A 50 -49.83 8.77 -4.30
CA LEU A 50 -49.14 7.89 -3.35
C LEU A 50 -50.08 7.25 -2.30
N GLY A 51 -51.37 7.58 -2.31
CA GLY A 51 -52.32 7.15 -1.28
C GLY A 51 -51.91 7.63 0.11
N ARG A 52 -51.53 8.91 0.23
CA ARG A 52 -51.11 9.58 1.46
C ARG A 52 -51.88 10.88 1.65
N GLU A 53 -51.90 11.37 2.88
CA GLU A 53 -52.52 12.67 3.19
C GLU A 53 -51.67 13.82 2.65
N SER A 54 -52.34 14.88 2.20
CA SER A 54 -51.64 16.10 1.78
C SER A 54 -50.95 16.71 3.01
N GLY A 55 -49.69 17.11 2.87
CA GLY A 55 -48.90 17.63 3.98
C GLY A 55 -48.03 16.59 4.69
N THR A 56 -48.19 15.29 4.45
CA THR A 56 -47.29 14.26 5.01
C THR A 56 -45.86 14.45 4.50
N SER A 57 -44.88 14.47 5.40
CA SER A 57 -43.46 14.58 5.06
C SER A 57 -42.93 13.33 4.36
N VAL A 58 -42.16 13.51 3.30
CA VAL A 58 -41.46 12.43 2.58
C VAL A 58 -40.00 12.78 2.36
N THR A 59 -39.18 11.76 2.18
CA THR A 59 -37.78 11.90 1.77
C THR A 59 -37.66 11.57 0.29
N VAL A 60 -37.28 12.55 -0.52
CA VAL A 60 -36.89 12.34 -1.91
C VAL A 60 -35.39 12.04 -1.93
N ARG A 61 -35.04 10.81 -2.30
CA ARG A 61 -33.68 10.29 -2.37
C ARG A 61 -33.22 10.26 -3.82
N MET A 62 -32.13 10.94 -4.12
CA MET A 62 -31.53 10.99 -5.45
C MET A 62 -30.09 10.47 -5.42
N ARG A 63 -29.75 9.57 -6.35
CA ARG A 63 -28.39 9.03 -6.45
C ARG A 63 -27.41 10.12 -6.87
N ARG A 64 -26.29 10.23 -6.16
CA ARG A 64 -25.18 11.09 -6.56
C ARG A 64 -24.41 10.42 -7.69
N ALA A 65 -24.53 10.95 -8.91
CA ALA A 65 -23.74 10.49 -10.05
C ALA A 65 -22.23 10.81 -9.88
N ASP A 66 -21.91 11.76 -9.00
CA ASP A 66 -20.55 12.24 -8.68
C ASP A 66 -19.92 11.54 -7.47
N ALA A 67 -20.62 10.66 -6.76
CA ALA A 67 -20.10 10.02 -5.56
C ALA A 67 -19.06 8.94 -5.90
N LEU A 68 -17.90 8.99 -5.24
CA LEU A 68 -16.87 7.96 -5.37
C LEU A 68 -17.42 6.58 -4.96
N PRO A 69 -17.11 5.51 -5.71
CA PRO A 69 -17.49 4.15 -5.35
C PRO A 69 -16.63 3.69 -4.15
N VAL A 70 -17.11 3.92 -2.94
CA VAL A 70 -16.34 3.73 -1.69
C VAL A 70 -16.90 2.67 -0.75
N VAL A 71 -17.83 1.86 -1.23
CA VAL A 71 -18.59 0.88 -0.43
C VAL A 71 -18.83 -0.40 -1.22
N ILE A 72 -18.97 -1.51 -0.52
CA ILE A 72 -19.41 -2.78 -1.12
C ILE A 72 -20.93 -2.72 -1.29
N ARG A 73 -21.41 -2.87 -2.52
CA ARG A 73 -22.85 -3.01 -2.81
C ARG A 73 -23.17 -4.42 -3.25
N THR A 74 -24.06 -5.07 -2.49
CA THR A 74 -24.57 -6.41 -2.81
C THR A 74 -25.76 -6.33 -3.74
N TRP A 75 -26.69 -5.43 -3.44
CA TRP A 75 -27.89 -5.18 -4.22
C TRP A 75 -27.93 -3.72 -4.70
N GLN A 76 -28.61 -3.49 -5.83
CA GLN A 76 -28.73 -2.16 -6.43
C GLN A 76 -30.07 -1.48 -6.11
N ASN A 77 -31.12 -2.24 -5.81
CA ASN A 77 -32.45 -1.72 -5.55
C ASN A 77 -32.79 -1.76 -4.04
N GLU A 78 -32.69 -0.60 -3.38
CA GLU A 78 -33.06 -0.44 -1.96
C GLU A 78 -34.56 -0.70 -1.71
N ALA A 79 -35.44 -0.42 -2.67
CA ALA A 79 -36.89 -0.59 -2.52
C ALA A 79 -37.30 -2.06 -2.38
N GLU A 80 -36.59 -2.98 -3.03
CA GLU A 80 -36.78 -4.42 -2.82
C GLU A 80 -36.39 -4.85 -1.41
N ILE A 81 -35.29 -4.30 -0.88
CA ILE A 81 -34.81 -4.58 0.48
C ILE A 81 -35.82 -4.06 1.50
N LEU A 82 -36.24 -2.80 1.39
CA LEU A 82 -37.21 -2.19 2.30
C LEU A 82 -38.54 -2.95 2.33
N ARG A 83 -39.01 -3.45 1.19
CA ARG A 83 -40.21 -4.30 1.13
C ARG A 83 -40.05 -5.59 1.93
N ALA A 84 -38.90 -6.25 1.84
CA ALA A 84 -38.61 -7.47 2.60
C ALA A 84 -38.48 -7.19 4.11
N VAL A 85 -37.72 -6.15 4.47
CA VAL A 85 -37.44 -5.75 5.86
C VAL A 85 -38.72 -5.42 6.62
N ARG A 86 -39.66 -4.71 5.97
CA ARG A 86 -40.89 -4.25 6.60
C ARG A 86 -41.78 -5.37 7.13
N THR A 87 -41.61 -6.60 6.63
CA THR A 87 -42.33 -7.77 7.15
C THR A 87 -41.92 -8.13 8.58
N VAL A 88 -40.76 -7.67 9.03
CA VAL A 88 -40.19 -7.94 10.35
C VAL A 88 -40.00 -6.66 11.15
N LEU A 89 -39.53 -5.58 10.51
CA LEU A 89 -39.35 -4.26 11.11
C LEU A 89 -40.36 -3.28 10.50
N PRO A 90 -41.57 -3.15 11.04
CA PRO A 90 -42.67 -2.41 10.38
C PRO A 90 -42.42 -0.89 10.28
N ASN A 91 -41.52 -0.35 11.10
CA ASN A 91 -41.28 1.08 11.28
C ASN A 91 -40.12 1.63 10.42
N VAL A 92 -39.44 0.80 9.62
CA VAL A 92 -38.39 1.28 8.69
C VAL A 92 -39.01 2.14 7.57
N PRO A 93 -38.20 2.97 6.88
CA PRO A 93 -38.70 3.74 5.73
C PRO A 93 -39.39 2.86 4.69
N GLN A 94 -40.58 3.27 4.24
CA GLN A 94 -41.28 2.63 3.15
C GLN A 94 -40.90 3.30 1.83
N CYS A 95 -40.51 2.52 0.83
CA CYS A 95 -40.46 3.02 -0.55
C CYS A 95 -41.90 3.23 -1.06
N LEU A 96 -42.27 4.49 -1.28
CA LEU A 96 -43.59 4.89 -1.77
C LEU A 96 -43.64 4.91 -3.30
N PHE A 97 -42.53 5.30 -3.93
CA PHE A 97 -42.39 5.34 -5.38
C PHE A 97 -40.92 5.21 -5.79
N GLU A 98 -40.66 4.46 -6.86
CA GLU A 98 -39.36 4.32 -7.50
C GLU A 98 -39.44 4.87 -8.93
N GLY A 99 -38.59 5.86 -9.22
CA GLY A 99 -38.47 6.49 -10.54
C GLY A 99 -37.08 6.29 -11.13
N ASN A 100 -36.87 6.73 -12.37
CA ASN A 100 -35.56 6.66 -13.00
C ASN A 100 -34.59 7.66 -12.32
N GLY A 101 -33.67 7.15 -11.50
CA GLY A 101 -32.64 7.94 -10.81
C GLY A 101 -33.07 8.57 -9.48
N PHE A 102 -34.28 8.31 -8.99
CA PHE A 102 -34.76 8.79 -7.69
C PHE A 102 -35.78 7.84 -7.05
N ALA A 103 -35.92 7.92 -5.73
CA ALA A 103 -36.96 7.23 -4.98
C ALA A 103 -37.62 8.20 -3.98
N ILE A 104 -38.90 7.98 -3.70
CA ILE A 104 -39.66 8.70 -2.67
C ILE A 104 -39.93 7.73 -1.53
N HIS A 105 -39.37 8.02 -0.36
CA HIS A 105 -39.52 7.22 0.85
C HIS A 105 -40.40 7.95 1.86
N SER A 106 -41.08 7.21 2.73
CA SER A 106 -41.72 7.79 3.91
C SER A 106 -40.67 8.43 4.81
N TYR A 107 -40.94 9.62 5.32
CA TYR A 107 -40.07 10.27 6.29
C TYR A 107 -40.18 9.58 7.66
N VAL A 108 -39.05 9.42 8.35
CA VAL A 108 -39.01 8.92 9.72
C VAL A 108 -38.86 10.11 10.65
N GLU A 109 -39.82 10.30 11.55
CA GLU A 109 -39.80 11.40 12.51
C GLU A 109 -38.87 11.11 13.69
N GLY A 110 -37.93 12.02 13.91
CA GLY A 110 -36.99 11.93 15.03
C GLY A 110 -35.70 12.69 14.76
N VAL A 111 -34.69 12.40 15.58
CA VAL A 111 -33.33 12.93 15.41
C VAL A 111 -32.33 11.78 15.33
N PRO A 112 -31.26 11.90 14.53
CA PRO A 112 -30.17 10.92 14.54
C PRO A 112 -29.57 10.79 15.94
N LEU A 113 -29.24 9.56 16.34
CA LEU A 113 -28.60 9.29 17.62
C LEU A 113 -27.31 10.08 17.80
N SER A 114 -26.58 10.36 16.72
CA SER A 114 -25.36 11.19 16.74
C SER A 114 -25.60 12.62 17.24
N SER A 115 -26.81 13.16 17.05
CA SER A 115 -27.20 14.49 17.54
C SER A 115 -27.44 14.51 19.04
N VAL A 116 -27.83 13.36 19.62
CA VAL A 116 -28.09 13.20 21.06
C VAL A 116 -26.83 12.72 21.78
N CYS A 117 -26.10 11.78 21.18
CA CYS A 117 -24.90 11.18 21.71
C CYS A 117 -23.83 11.06 20.60
N GLY A 118 -22.91 12.01 20.55
CA GLY A 118 -21.83 12.05 19.55
C GLY A 118 -20.74 10.98 19.75
N ASN A 119 -19.91 10.78 18.73
CA ASN A 119 -18.83 9.78 18.70
C ASN A 119 -17.92 9.83 19.94
N GLY A 120 -17.49 8.65 20.41
CA GLY A 120 -16.62 8.51 21.59
C GLY A 120 -17.32 8.68 22.94
N LYS A 121 -18.62 9.03 22.97
CA LYS A 121 -19.42 9.06 24.19
C LYS A 121 -20.08 7.71 24.46
N PRO A 122 -20.22 7.28 25.73
CA PRO A 122 -20.97 6.08 26.07
C PRO A 122 -22.43 6.23 25.67
N VAL A 123 -23.01 5.13 25.18
CA VAL A 123 -24.43 5.02 24.84
C VAL A 123 -25.15 4.33 26.00
N ASP A 124 -26.38 4.75 26.30
CA ASP A 124 -27.16 4.14 27.37
C ASP A 124 -27.40 2.64 27.12
N ILE A 125 -27.37 1.83 28.18
CA ILE A 125 -27.50 0.38 28.08
C ILE A 125 -28.84 -0.04 27.46
N LEU A 126 -29.93 0.69 27.72
CA LEU A 126 -31.24 0.39 27.13
C LEU A 126 -31.23 0.63 25.62
N VAL A 127 -30.53 1.66 25.16
CA VAL A 127 -30.35 1.94 23.73
C VAL A 127 -29.51 0.84 23.07
N ILE A 128 -28.48 0.34 23.75
CA ILE A 128 -27.68 -0.81 23.28
C ILE A 128 -28.53 -2.07 23.16
N GLU A 129 -29.37 -2.36 24.14
CA GLU A 129 -30.27 -3.52 24.12
C GLU A 129 -31.30 -3.42 22.99
N GLU A 130 -31.86 -2.24 22.74
CA GLU A 130 -32.77 -2.00 21.61
C GLU A 130 -32.06 -2.20 20.26
N ILE A 131 -30.83 -1.71 20.11
CA ILE A 131 -30.04 -1.92 18.88
C ILE A 131 -29.77 -3.42 18.67
N ALA A 132 -29.37 -4.13 19.73
CA ALA A 132 -29.14 -5.57 19.69
C ALA A 132 -30.42 -6.34 19.28
N GLN A 133 -31.57 -5.94 19.80
CA GLN A 133 -32.86 -6.50 19.39
C GLN A 133 -33.15 -6.24 17.92
N ILE A 134 -32.90 -5.04 17.39
CA ILE A 134 -33.10 -4.74 15.97
C ILE A 134 -32.22 -5.66 15.09
N LEU A 135 -30.93 -5.78 15.42
CA LEU A 135 -30.01 -6.68 14.71
C LEU A 135 -30.49 -8.14 14.75
N ALA A 136 -31.01 -8.61 15.90
CA ALA A 136 -31.57 -9.95 16.03
C ALA A 136 -32.83 -10.15 15.18
N HIS A 137 -33.76 -9.19 15.21
CA HIS A 137 -34.99 -9.21 14.40
C HIS A 137 -34.68 -9.30 12.91
N MET A 138 -33.69 -8.55 12.41
CA MET A 138 -33.28 -8.62 10.99
C MET A 138 -32.99 -10.04 10.51
N THR A 139 -32.55 -10.93 11.41
CA THR A 139 -32.24 -12.30 11.05
C THR A 139 -33.45 -13.17 10.66
N GLN A 140 -34.66 -12.69 10.97
CA GLN A 140 -35.92 -13.35 10.64
C GLN A 140 -36.39 -13.04 9.21
N VAL A 141 -35.77 -12.07 8.53
CA VAL A 141 -36.11 -11.76 7.13
C VAL A 141 -35.73 -12.95 6.24
N ARG A 142 -36.73 -13.51 5.56
CA ARG A 142 -36.57 -14.70 4.71
C ARG A 142 -35.75 -14.38 3.47
N ARG A 143 -34.74 -15.22 3.17
CA ARG A 143 -33.92 -15.09 1.95
C ARG A 143 -34.75 -15.02 0.67
N ALA A 144 -35.85 -15.76 0.58
CA ALA A 144 -36.72 -15.79 -0.59
C ALA A 144 -37.46 -14.47 -0.85
N ALA A 145 -37.56 -13.59 0.15
CA ALA A 145 -38.15 -12.25 -0.01
C ALA A 145 -37.11 -11.20 -0.46
N LEU A 146 -35.82 -11.53 -0.42
CA LEU A 146 -34.72 -10.63 -0.77
C LEU A 146 -34.29 -10.82 -2.25
N PRO A 147 -33.66 -9.80 -2.86
CA PRO A 147 -33.18 -9.89 -4.23
C PRO A 147 -32.18 -11.04 -4.47
N GLY A 148 -31.95 -11.40 -5.73
CA GLY A 148 -30.91 -12.37 -6.12
C GLY A 148 -29.53 -11.97 -5.57
N LEU A 149 -28.72 -12.94 -5.15
CA LEU A 149 -27.35 -12.66 -4.72
C LEU A 149 -26.42 -12.67 -5.94
N PRO A 150 -25.35 -11.87 -5.97
CA PRO A 150 -24.35 -11.93 -7.02
C PRO A 150 -23.72 -13.33 -7.13
N ALA A 151 -23.26 -13.71 -8.32
CA ALA A 151 -22.65 -15.02 -8.54
C ALA A 151 -21.37 -15.28 -7.72
N SER A 152 -20.72 -14.21 -7.25
CA SER A 152 -19.55 -14.29 -6.37
C SER A 152 -19.87 -14.64 -4.93
N TRP A 153 -21.15 -14.61 -4.51
CA TRP A 153 -21.53 -14.93 -3.13
C TRP A 153 -21.42 -16.45 -2.87
N PRO A 154 -21.01 -16.86 -1.66
CA PRO A 154 -20.93 -18.28 -1.31
C PRO A 154 -22.30 -18.96 -1.44
N SER A 155 -22.32 -20.14 -2.08
CA SER A 155 -23.53 -20.94 -2.26
C SER A 155 -24.00 -21.60 -0.95
N ASN A 156 -23.06 -21.92 -0.06
CA ASN A 156 -23.34 -22.44 1.27
C ASN A 156 -23.70 -21.29 2.22
N GLY A 157 -24.97 -21.22 2.63
CA GLY A 157 -25.50 -20.20 3.55
C GLY A 157 -25.00 -20.31 5.00
N GLN A 158 -23.92 -21.04 5.26
CA GLN A 158 -23.27 -21.17 6.56
C GLN A 158 -21.75 -21.00 6.51
N ASP A 159 -21.18 -20.64 5.35
CA ASP A 159 -19.73 -20.57 5.14
C ASP A 159 -19.13 -19.21 5.52
N SER A 160 -19.06 -18.95 6.82
CA SER A 160 -18.50 -17.70 7.37
C SER A 160 -17.11 -17.34 6.84
N GLN A 161 -16.24 -18.32 6.59
CA GLN A 161 -14.91 -18.08 6.00
C GLN A 161 -15.05 -17.59 4.56
N GLY A 162 -15.80 -18.32 3.72
CA GLY A 162 -16.04 -17.93 2.34
C GLY A 162 -16.74 -16.58 2.22
N PHE A 163 -17.62 -16.23 3.15
CA PHE A 163 -18.26 -14.91 3.20
C PHE A 163 -17.25 -13.79 3.41
N LEU A 164 -16.39 -13.90 4.44
CA LEU A 164 -15.38 -12.88 4.72
C LEU A 164 -14.35 -12.75 3.58
N GLN A 165 -13.96 -13.87 2.96
CA GLN A 165 -13.11 -13.86 1.76
C GLN A 165 -13.79 -13.11 0.60
N THR A 166 -15.08 -13.37 0.39
CA THR A 166 -15.88 -12.69 -0.64
C THR A 166 -15.94 -11.18 -0.37
N LEU A 167 -16.16 -10.74 0.86
CA LEU A 167 -16.16 -9.32 1.23
C LEU A 167 -14.81 -8.65 0.93
N ALA A 168 -13.69 -9.31 1.25
CA ALA A 168 -12.36 -8.80 0.94
C ALA A 168 -12.09 -8.68 -0.57
N HIS A 169 -12.52 -9.65 -1.37
CA HIS A 169 -12.45 -9.54 -2.83
C HIS A 169 -13.38 -8.45 -3.39
N CYS A 170 -14.58 -8.31 -2.84
CA CYS A 170 -15.51 -7.23 -3.21
C CYS A 170 -14.94 -5.85 -2.86
N ALA A 171 -14.29 -5.68 -1.70
CA ALA A 171 -13.60 -4.43 -1.37
C ALA A 171 -12.48 -4.12 -2.38
N ASP A 172 -11.68 -5.12 -2.76
CA ASP A 172 -10.62 -4.94 -3.75
C ASP A 172 -11.20 -4.48 -5.10
N GLN A 173 -12.30 -5.10 -5.55
CA GLN A 173 -12.91 -4.80 -6.83
C GLN A 173 -13.70 -3.49 -6.85
N GLN A 174 -14.61 -3.31 -5.89
CA GLN A 174 -15.60 -2.22 -5.89
C GLN A 174 -15.07 -0.93 -5.27
N ILE A 175 -14.04 -0.99 -4.41
CA ILE A 175 -13.46 0.18 -3.75
C ILE A 175 -12.09 0.48 -4.34
N ARG A 176 -11.11 -0.41 -4.20
CA ARG A 176 -9.74 -0.11 -4.62
C ARG A 176 -9.59 -0.02 -6.14
N ARG A 177 -9.98 -1.07 -6.88
CA ARG A 177 -9.84 -1.12 -8.35
C ARG A 177 -10.73 -0.10 -9.06
N ALA A 178 -11.96 0.09 -8.59
CA ALA A 178 -12.87 1.08 -9.15
C ALA A 178 -12.32 2.52 -9.08
N ASN A 179 -11.44 2.81 -8.13
CA ASN A 179 -10.82 4.12 -7.92
C ASN A 179 -9.33 4.18 -8.32
N LEU A 180 -8.81 3.15 -8.99
CA LEU A 180 -7.38 3.00 -9.26
C LEU A 180 -6.82 4.13 -10.15
N SER A 181 -7.63 4.62 -11.10
CA SER A 181 -7.22 5.68 -12.03
C SER A 181 -6.93 7.01 -11.33
N VAL A 182 -7.58 7.28 -10.19
CA VAL A 182 -7.48 8.56 -9.46
C VAL A 182 -6.59 8.43 -8.23
N PHE A 183 -6.75 7.35 -7.46
CA PHE A 183 -6.13 7.19 -6.14
C PHE A 183 -5.09 6.05 -6.10
N GLY A 184 -4.93 5.27 -7.16
CA GLY A 184 -3.98 4.15 -7.19
C GLY A 184 -2.55 4.56 -6.85
N GLY A 185 -2.07 5.61 -7.52
CA GLY A 185 -0.74 6.19 -7.26
C GLY A 185 -0.58 6.67 -5.81
N LEU A 186 -1.63 7.26 -5.25
CA LEU A 186 -1.65 7.72 -3.87
C LEU A 186 -1.53 6.55 -2.89
N PHE A 187 -2.28 5.46 -3.09
CA PHE A 187 -2.16 4.26 -2.25
C PHE A 187 -0.75 3.66 -2.28
N ALA A 188 -0.15 3.57 -3.48
CA ALA A 188 1.21 3.08 -3.65
C ALA A 188 2.24 3.99 -2.95
N ALA A 189 2.12 5.31 -3.11
CA ALA A 189 2.99 6.29 -2.46
C ALA A 189 2.88 6.29 -0.93
N LEU A 190 1.69 6.01 -0.39
CA LEU A 190 1.46 5.81 1.05
C LEU A 190 1.96 4.44 1.56
N GLY A 191 2.33 3.53 0.65
CA GLY A 191 2.87 2.21 0.98
C GLY A 191 1.80 1.14 1.22
N ILE A 192 0.58 1.31 0.69
CA ILE A 192 -0.47 0.29 0.69
C ILE A 192 -0.22 -0.64 -0.53
N PRO A 193 0.10 -1.93 -0.34
CA PRO A 193 0.33 -2.86 -1.45
C PRO A 193 -0.91 -3.03 -2.33
N GLU A 194 -0.71 -3.22 -3.64
CA GLU A 194 -1.82 -3.43 -4.58
C GLU A 194 -2.64 -4.69 -4.30
N ASP A 195 -2.01 -5.72 -3.73
CA ASP A 195 -2.63 -6.99 -3.40
C ASP A 195 -3.04 -7.10 -1.91
N ALA A 196 -3.02 -6.00 -1.14
CA ALA A 196 -3.23 -6.02 0.31
C ALA A 196 -4.56 -6.69 0.74
N LEU A 197 -5.67 -6.38 0.06
CA LEU A 197 -6.98 -6.98 0.32
C LEU A 197 -7.08 -8.43 -0.19
N THR A 198 -6.40 -8.77 -1.29
CA THR A 198 -6.36 -10.15 -1.81
C THR A 198 -5.57 -11.04 -0.85
N ARG A 199 -4.39 -10.59 -0.39
CA ARG A 199 -3.62 -11.25 0.67
C ARG A 199 -4.39 -11.32 1.99
N PHE A 200 -5.26 -10.36 2.29
CA PHE A 200 -6.15 -10.46 3.45
C PHE A 200 -7.12 -11.64 3.28
N ALA A 201 -7.78 -11.75 2.13
CA ALA A 201 -8.71 -12.85 1.83
C ALA A 201 -8.04 -14.23 1.94
N GLU A 202 -6.84 -14.38 1.37
CA GLU A 202 -6.06 -15.64 1.42
C GLU A 202 -5.68 -16.06 2.85
N ARG A 203 -5.59 -15.11 3.78
CA ARG A 203 -5.19 -15.34 5.18
C ARG A 203 -6.37 -15.51 6.14
N VAL A 204 -7.60 -15.40 5.68
CA VAL A 204 -8.78 -15.59 6.54
C VAL A 204 -8.74 -17.02 7.12
N PRO A 205 -8.70 -17.17 8.46
CA PRO A 205 -8.59 -18.49 9.08
C PRO A 205 -9.89 -19.28 8.93
N VAL A 206 -9.86 -20.55 9.31
CA VAL A 206 -11.10 -21.36 9.42
C VAL A 206 -11.98 -20.75 10.50
N MET A 207 -13.20 -20.35 10.11
CA MET A 207 -14.19 -19.72 10.96
C MET A 207 -15.31 -20.68 11.35
N THR A 208 -15.98 -20.38 12.46
CA THR A 208 -17.16 -21.11 12.90
C THR A 208 -18.29 -20.88 11.91
N ARG A 209 -18.97 -21.95 11.49
CA ARG A 209 -20.10 -21.88 10.56
C ARG A 209 -21.32 -21.26 11.25
N ARG A 210 -21.90 -20.21 10.66
CA ARG A 210 -23.09 -19.52 11.18
C ARG A 210 -24.15 -19.34 10.09
N PRO A 211 -25.43 -19.49 10.41
CA PRO A 211 -26.50 -19.38 9.43
C PRO A 211 -26.67 -17.93 8.97
N TYR A 212 -26.47 -17.68 7.67
CA TYR A 212 -26.56 -16.35 7.08
C TYR A 212 -27.91 -15.68 7.31
N SER A 213 -27.91 -14.36 7.33
CA SER A 213 -29.12 -13.54 7.41
C SER A 213 -28.99 -12.23 6.65
N LEU A 214 -30.06 -11.46 6.60
CA LEU A 214 -29.99 -10.05 6.22
C LEU A 214 -29.13 -9.29 7.24
N LEU A 215 -28.22 -8.45 6.72
CA LEU A 215 -27.34 -7.57 7.48
C LEU A 215 -27.58 -6.13 7.00
N HIS A 216 -27.42 -5.16 7.90
CA HIS A 216 -27.49 -3.74 7.55
C HIS A 216 -26.18 -3.28 6.89
N ALA A 217 -25.05 -3.77 7.39
CA ALA A 217 -23.68 -3.46 7.00
C ALA A 217 -23.27 -1.98 7.08
N ASP A 218 -24.09 -1.15 7.73
CA ASP A 218 -23.80 0.28 7.94
C ASP A 218 -24.56 0.89 9.12
N LEU A 219 -24.74 0.13 10.20
CA LEU A 219 -25.49 0.61 11.34
C LEU A 219 -24.61 1.45 12.27
N HIS A 220 -24.67 2.77 12.14
CA HIS A 220 -23.99 3.74 13.01
C HIS A 220 -24.95 4.82 13.54
N ARG A 221 -24.43 5.74 14.36
CA ARG A 221 -25.21 6.74 15.10
C ARG A 221 -26.04 7.67 14.20
N ASP A 222 -25.65 7.89 12.95
CA ASP A 222 -26.43 8.73 12.03
C ASP A 222 -27.56 7.94 11.34
N ASN A 223 -27.42 6.62 11.26
CA ASN A 223 -28.40 5.71 10.66
C ASN A 223 -29.39 5.13 11.69
N LEU A 224 -29.32 5.60 12.94
CA LEU A 224 -30.25 5.29 14.03
C LEU A 224 -31.04 6.56 14.39
N ILE A 225 -32.34 6.56 14.13
CA ILE A 225 -33.23 7.68 14.46
C ILE A 225 -33.92 7.43 15.80
N VAL A 226 -33.68 8.32 16.76
CA VAL A 226 -34.40 8.37 18.05
C VAL A 226 -35.75 9.05 17.80
N THR A 227 -36.83 8.32 18.07
CA THR A 227 -38.19 8.82 17.79
C THR A 227 -38.66 9.77 18.89
N TYR A 228 -39.47 10.77 18.52
CA TYR A 228 -40.05 11.69 19.52
C TYR A 228 -41.11 11.01 20.40
N GLY A 229 -41.86 10.06 19.84
CA GLY A 229 -42.91 9.34 20.55
C GLY A 229 -42.40 8.20 21.46
N GLY A 230 -41.12 7.86 21.39
CA GLY A 230 -40.48 6.84 22.22
C GLY A 230 -40.92 5.39 21.94
N ARG A 231 -41.77 5.15 20.94
CA ARG A 231 -42.27 3.80 20.57
C ARG A 231 -42.42 3.66 19.04
N PRO A 232 -41.55 2.88 18.36
CA PRO A 232 -40.33 2.28 18.91
C PRO A 232 -39.33 3.37 19.30
N PRO A 233 -38.42 3.12 20.25
CA PRO A 233 -37.44 4.12 20.67
C PRO A 233 -36.44 4.45 19.54
N LEU A 234 -36.13 3.47 18.68
CA LEU A 234 -35.16 3.59 17.60
C LEU A 234 -35.70 3.06 16.28
N ILE A 235 -35.33 3.71 15.19
CA ILE A 235 -35.62 3.27 13.82
C ILE A 235 -34.33 3.30 13.00
N CYS A 236 -33.99 2.18 12.36
CA CYS A 236 -32.87 2.08 11.44
C CYS A 236 -33.26 2.61 10.06
N VAL A 237 -32.40 3.48 9.53
CA VAL A 237 -32.53 4.06 8.19
C VAL A 237 -31.30 3.74 7.37
N ASP A 238 -31.40 4.00 6.07
CA ASP A 238 -30.34 3.79 5.09
C ASP A 238 -29.96 2.31 4.84
N TRP A 239 -30.81 1.62 4.09
CA TRP A 239 -30.67 0.19 3.81
C TRP A 239 -29.87 -0.10 2.54
N GLU A 240 -29.21 0.91 1.96
CA GLU A 240 -28.60 0.80 0.64
C GLU A 240 -27.35 -0.09 0.59
N LEU A 241 -26.71 -0.32 1.74
CA LEU A 241 -25.55 -1.20 1.90
C LEU A 241 -25.91 -2.56 2.45
N ALA A 242 -27.20 -2.82 2.69
CA ALA A 242 -27.65 -4.09 3.22
C ALA A 242 -27.19 -5.26 2.35
N THR A 243 -26.88 -6.37 3.01
CA THR A 243 -26.31 -7.56 2.38
C THR A 243 -26.86 -8.83 3.03
N TYR A 244 -26.44 -9.98 2.54
CA TYR A 244 -26.81 -11.29 3.09
C TYR A 244 -25.56 -12.10 3.42
N GLY A 245 -25.41 -12.49 4.69
CA GLY A 245 -24.19 -13.16 5.13
C GLY A 245 -24.16 -13.46 6.63
N ASP A 246 -22.96 -13.69 7.15
CA ASP A 246 -22.73 -13.99 8.56
C ASP A 246 -23.15 -12.79 9.46
N PRO A 247 -24.10 -12.98 10.41
CA PRO A 247 -24.54 -11.95 11.36
C PRO A 247 -23.40 -11.26 12.13
N LEU A 248 -22.29 -11.95 12.34
CA LEU A 248 -21.14 -11.41 13.08
C LEU A 248 -20.45 -10.26 12.35
N HIS A 249 -20.58 -10.17 11.02
CA HIS A 249 -20.09 -9.03 10.25
C HIS A 249 -20.81 -7.74 10.64
N ASP A 250 -22.13 -7.78 10.83
CA ASP A 250 -22.92 -6.59 11.17
C ASP A 250 -22.56 -6.08 12.56
N LEU A 251 -22.34 -6.98 13.53
CA LEU A 251 -21.81 -6.61 14.85
C LEU A 251 -20.44 -5.95 14.75
N ALA A 252 -19.52 -6.50 13.94
CA ALA A 252 -18.19 -5.93 13.77
C ALA A 252 -18.25 -4.53 13.15
N THR A 253 -19.03 -4.37 12.08
CA THR A 253 -19.23 -3.08 11.42
C THR A 253 -19.84 -2.06 12.37
N HIS A 254 -20.83 -2.48 13.15
CA HIS A 254 -21.48 -1.65 14.16
C HIS A 254 -20.48 -1.18 15.23
N LEU A 255 -19.70 -2.08 15.83
CA LEU A 255 -18.70 -1.74 16.86
C LEU A 255 -17.68 -0.70 16.35
N VAL A 256 -17.19 -0.88 15.12
CA VAL A 256 -16.20 0.02 14.51
C VAL A 256 -16.83 1.39 14.18
N ARG A 257 -17.99 1.42 13.54
CA ARG A 257 -18.60 2.67 13.05
C ARG A 257 -19.31 3.47 14.14
N MET A 258 -19.82 2.82 15.19
CA MET A 258 -20.43 3.50 16.32
C MET A 258 -19.44 4.26 17.21
N ARG A 259 -18.14 3.92 17.14
CA ARG A 259 -17.08 4.53 17.95
C ARG A 259 -17.46 4.58 19.44
N TYR A 260 -17.86 3.44 19.97
CA TYR A 260 -18.05 3.25 21.41
C TYR A 260 -16.73 3.48 22.17
N PRO A 261 -16.79 3.97 23.42
CA PRO A 261 -15.70 3.82 24.38
C PRO A 261 -15.24 2.35 24.46
N GLY A 262 -13.94 2.11 24.64
CA GLY A 262 -13.37 0.76 24.57
C GLY A 262 -13.91 -0.21 25.64
N ASP A 263 -14.28 0.31 26.80
CA ASP A 263 -14.93 -0.41 27.91
C ASP A 263 -16.37 -0.86 27.56
N GLN A 264 -17.06 -0.13 26.69
CA GLN A 264 -18.44 -0.45 26.31
C GLN A 264 -18.57 -1.53 25.23
N TRP A 265 -17.46 -1.96 24.61
CA TRP A 265 -17.50 -3.03 23.60
C TRP A 265 -18.06 -4.34 24.16
N SER A 266 -17.67 -4.70 25.38
CA SER A 266 -18.16 -5.91 26.05
C SER A 266 -19.66 -5.87 26.27
N GLU A 267 -20.21 -4.73 26.72
CA GLU A 267 -21.65 -4.54 26.93
C GLU A 267 -22.44 -4.74 25.64
N VAL A 268 -21.97 -4.16 24.52
CA VAL A 268 -22.61 -4.29 23.21
C VAL A 268 -22.57 -5.73 22.71
N ILE A 269 -21.42 -6.40 22.86
CA ILE A 269 -21.26 -7.81 22.45
C ILE A 269 -22.21 -8.70 23.27
N GLU A 270 -22.29 -8.51 24.58
CA GLU A 270 -23.16 -9.30 25.45
C GLU A 270 -24.64 -9.06 25.17
N ALA A 271 -25.05 -7.81 24.96
CA ALA A 271 -26.43 -7.49 24.58
C ALA A 271 -26.79 -8.15 23.23
N TRP A 272 -25.89 -8.10 22.25
CA TRP A 272 -26.07 -8.77 20.96
C TRP A 272 -26.17 -10.28 21.10
N VAL A 273 -25.30 -10.91 21.91
CA VAL A 273 -25.34 -12.36 22.17
C VAL A 273 -26.69 -12.75 22.78
N ARG A 274 -27.13 -12.05 23.83
CA ARG A 274 -28.44 -12.31 24.46
C ARG A 274 -29.59 -12.22 23.45
N ALA A 275 -29.64 -11.18 22.64
CA ALA A 275 -30.70 -10.99 21.64
C ALA A 275 -30.67 -12.08 20.54
N MET A 276 -29.48 -12.45 20.08
CA MET A 276 -29.29 -13.47 19.05
C MET A 276 -29.54 -14.89 19.55
N GLU A 277 -29.21 -15.21 20.80
CA GLU A 277 -29.51 -16.52 21.40
C GLU A 277 -31.01 -16.84 21.36
N TRP A 278 -31.85 -15.85 21.64
CA TRP A 278 -33.31 -16.01 21.58
C TRP A 278 -33.85 -16.15 20.15
N THR A 279 -33.25 -15.44 19.19
CA THR A 279 -33.82 -15.32 17.83
C THR A 279 -33.23 -16.30 16.83
N ARG A 280 -31.91 -16.52 16.89
CA ARG A 280 -31.13 -17.35 15.97
C ARG A 280 -29.91 -17.94 16.69
N PRO A 281 -30.08 -18.95 17.55
CA PRO A 281 -29.01 -19.48 18.41
C PRO A 281 -27.70 -19.81 17.67
N GLY A 282 -27.79 -20.35 16.45
CA GLY A 282 -26.60 -20.66 15.65
C GLY A 282 -25.72 -19.46 15.27
N ALA A 283 -26.23 -18.23 15.38
CA ALA A 283 -25.49 -17.00 15.08
C ALA A 283 -24.45 -16.66 16.16
N VAL A 284 -24.64 -17.09 17.42
CA VAL A 284 -23.71 -16.74 18.51
C VAL A 284 -22.52 -17.70 18.63
N ASN A 285 -22.53 -18.80 17.87
CA ASN A 285 -21.46 -19.79 17.89
C ASN A 285 -20.11 -19.13 17.61
N GLY A 286 -19.12 -19.27 18.50
CA GLY A 286 -17.74 -18.82 18.26
C GLY A 286 -17.52 -17.29 18.19
N VAL A 287 -18.46 -16.46 18.66
CA VAL A 287 -18.36 -14.98 18.63
C VAL A 287 -17.02 -14.46 19.11
N HIS A 288 -16.56 -14.85 20.31
CA HIS A 288 -15.31 -14.34 20.88
C HIS A 288 -14.06 -14.73 20.07
N LYS A 289 -14.12 -15.84 19.33
CA LYS A 289 -13.01 -16.31 18.48
C LYS A 289 -12.96 -15.54 17.15
N ASP A 290 -14.12 -15.35 16.53
CA ASP A 290 -14.20 -14.97 15.13
C ASP A 290 -14.48 -13.46 14.91
N LEU A 291 -15.04 -12.75 15.89
CA LEU A 291 -15.42 -11.34 15.76
C LEU A 291 -14.23 -10.46 15.37
N ARG A 292 -13.06 -10.74 15.95
CA ARG A 292 -11.80 -10.04 15.65
C ARG A 292 -11.43 -10.09 14.16
N HIS A 293 -11.85 -11.11 13.41
CA HIS A 293 -11.54 -11.25 11.98
C HIS A 293 -12.42 -10.32 11.13
N TYR A 294 -13.69 -10.15 11.49
CA TYR A 294 -14.56 -9.15 10.86
C TYR A 294 -14.19 -7.72 11.24
N VAL A 295 -13.80 -7.47 12.51
CA VAL A 295 -13.28 -6.16 12.93
C VAL A 295 -12.01 -5.81 12.17
N ALA A 296 -11.07 -6.77 12.04
CA ALA A 296 -9.88 -6.58 11.24
C ALA A 296 -10.21 -6.29 9.77
N PHE A 297 -11.24 -6.92 9.20
CA PHE A 297 -11.70 -6.61 7.86
C PHE A 297 -12.24 -5.19 7.72
N GLU A 298 -13.07 -4.70 8.65
CA GLU A 298 -13.55 -3.31 8.61
C GLU A 298 -12.41 -2.32 8.70
N GLN A 299 -11.45 -2.56 9.58
CA GLN A 299 -10.24 -1.75 9.69
C GLN A 299 -9.40 -1.79 8.39
N ALA A 300 -9.29 -2.97 7.77
CA ALA A 300 -8.56 -3.17 6.52
C ALA A 300 -9.21 -2.45 5.33
N GLN A 301 -10.54 -2.50 5.19
CA GLN A 301 -11.20 -1.87 4.05
C GLN A 301 -11.38 -0.36 4.22
N SER A 302 -11.52 0.13 5.45
CA SER A 302 -11.81 1.56 5.73
C SER A 302 -10.65 2.50 5.38
N VAL A 303 -9.42 2.00 5.31
CA VAL A 303 -8.25 2.82 4.91
C VAL A 303 -8.44 3.45 3.52
N TYR A 304 -9.04 2.72 2.58
CA TYR A 304 -9.26 3.20 1.22
C TYR A 304 -10.21 4.41 1.17
N PRO A 305 -11.48 4.31 1.65
CA PRO A 305 -12.38 5.46 1.66
C PRO A 305 -11.91 6.60 2.56
N ASP A 306 -11.21 6.32 3.67
CA ASP A 306 -10.67 7.37 4.54
C ASP A 306 -9.58 8.18 3.83
N VAL A 307 -8.64 7.51 3.15
CA VAL A 307 -7.61 8.18 2.34
C VAL A 307 -8.24 8.97 1.19
N MET A 308 -9.22 8.39 0.48
CA MET A 308 -9.92 9.07 -0.61
C MET A 308 -10.63 10.35 -0.12
N ARG A 309 -11.35 10.28 1.02
CA ARG A 309 -12.03 11.43 1.61
C ARG A 309 -11.06 12.51 2.06
N ALA A 310 -9.97 12.13 2.73
CA ALA A 310 -8.94 13.07 3.18
C ALA A 310 -8.21 13.75 2.02
N ALA A 311 -7.98 13.02 0.92
CA ALA A 311 -7.38 13.59 -0.28
C ALA A 311 -8.36 14.53 -1.00
N ALA A 312 -9.63 14.13 -1.14
CA ALA A 312 -10.66 14.94 -1.78
C ALA A 312 -11.01 16.22 -1.01
N SER A 313 -10.88 16.26 0.32
CA SER A 313 -11.11 17.50 1.08
C SER A 313 -10.11 18.62 0.73
N LEU A 314 -8.95 18.27 0.16
CA LEU A 314 -7.97 19.24 -0.33
C LEU A 314 -8.41 19.94 -1.63
N ASP A 315 -9.47 19.46 -2.30
CA ASP A 315 -10.06 20.16 -3.43
C ASP A 315 -10.89 21.38 -3.00
N GLU A 316 -11.46 21.35 -1.79
CA GLU A 316 -12.28 22.42 -1.24
C GLU A 316 -11.44 23.56 -0.64
N SER A 317 -10.41 23.22 0.14
CA SER A 317 -9.47 24.16 0.75
C SER A 317 -8.05 23.60 0.75
N PHE A 318 -7.15 24.25 0.02
CA PHE A 318 -5.73 23.88 -0.04
C PHE A 318 -4.86 24.91 0.68
N ASP A 319 -4.80 24.81 2.01
CA ASP A 319 -3.93 25.56 2.90
C ASP A 319 -3.21 24.59 3.88
N GLN A 320 -2.31 25.11 4.73
CA GLN A 320 -1.55 24.26 5.65
C GLN A 320 -2.47 23.57 6.67
N LYS A 321 -3.56 24.22 7.08
CA LYS A 321 -4.50 23.64 8.04
C LYS A 321 -5.23 22.43 7.45
N GLY A 322 -5.79 22.57 6.25
CA GLY A 322 -6.44 21.46 5.54
C GLY A 322 -5.46 20.32 5.24
N LEU A 323 -4.21 20.64 4.92
CA LEU A 323 -3.16 19.65 4.72
C LEU A 323 -2.78 18.91 6.01
N ASP A 324 -2.70 19.60 7.15
CA ASP A 324 -2.45 18.99 8.47
C ASP A 324 -3.61 18.07 8.89
N GLU A 325 -4.86 18.49 8.65
CA GLU A 325 -6.07 17.71 8.92
C GLU A 325 -6.13 16.44 8.04
N ALA A 326 -5.92 16.59 6.73
CA ALA A 326 -5.86 15.46 5.80
C ALA A 326 -4.73 14.49 6.14
N THR A 327 -3.55 15.02 6.50
CA THR A 327 -2.39 14.21 6.92
C THR A 327 -2.70 13.40 8.17
N SER A 328 -3.35 14.03 9.16
CA SER A 328 -3.74 13.35 10.40
C SER A 328 -4.79 12.26 10.14
N ALA A 329 -5.76 12.53 9.27
CA ALA A 329 -6.78 11.55 8.88
C ALA A 329 -6.15 10.33 8.18
N VAL A 330 -5.24 10.56 7.22
CA VAL A 330 -4.51 9.48 6.53
C VAL A 330 -3.62 8.69 7.49
N HIS A 331 -2.92 9.36 8.40
CA HIS A 331 -2.08 8.70 9.39
C HIS A 331 -2.90 7.74 10.27
N ASN A 332 -4.03 8.22 10.81
CA ASN A 332 -4.92 7.40 11.65
C ASN A 332 -5.53 6.22 10.87
N ALA A 333 -5.87 6.41 9.60
CA ALA A 333 -6.39 5.35 8.74
C ALA A 333 -5.33 4.25 8.49
N LEU A 334 -4.08 4.66 8.20
CA LEU A 334 -2.96 3.74 8.01
C LEU A 334 -2.60 2.99 9.29
N GLU A 335 -2.64 3.66 10.44
CA GLU A 335 -2.39 3.05 11.75
C GLU A 335 -3.44 1.99 12.08
N THR A 336 -4.72 2.31 11.86
CA THR A 336 -5.84 1.38 12.07
C THR A 336 -5.73 0.14 11.17
N ALA A 337 -5.31 0.32 9.91
CA ALA A 337 -5.16 -0.77 8.96
C ALA A 337 -3.81 -1.50 9.04
N GLN A 338 -2.87 -1.05 9.89
CA GLN A 338 -1.51 -1.57 9.93
C GLN A 338 -1.47 -3.07 10.19
N VAL A 339 -2.12 -3.53 11.26
CA VAL A 339 -2.11 -4.94 11.65
C VAL A 339 -2.94 -5.81 10.68
N PRO A 340 -4.19 -5.45 10.31
CA PRO A 340 -4.98 -6.24 9.37
C PRO A 340 -4.32 -6.46 8.01
N LEU A 341 -3.79 -5.39 7.42
CA LEU A 341 -3.11 -5.43 6.12
C LEU A 341 -1.64 -5.81 6.22
N ARG A 342 -1.10 -5.98 7.43
CA ARG A 342 0.34 -6.24 7.70
C ARG A 342 1.25 -5.20 7.06
N LEU A 343 0.88 -3.92 7.17
CA LEU A 343 1.72 -2.81 6.72
C LEU A 343 2.95 -2.75 7.63
N ARG A 344 4.11 -3.14 7.10
CA ARG A 344 5.33 -3.28 7.92
C ARG A 344 5.82 -1.95 8.50
N GLN A 345 5.76 -0.88 7.71
CA GLN A 345 6.24 0.43 8.12
C GLN A 345 5.28 1.51 7.64
N LEU A 346 4.78 2.28 8.60
CA LEU A 346 3.92 3.43 8.31
C LEU A 346 4.78 4.64 7.90
N PRO A 347 4.37 5.40 6.87
CA PRO A 347 4.99 6.67 6.57
C PRO A 347 4.81 7.64 7.75
N SER A 348 5.83 8.45 8.00
CA SER A 348 5.75 9.56 8.96
C SER A 348 4.76 10.62 8.49
N ALA A 349 4.24 11.44 9.41
CA ALA A 349 3.36 12.57 9.07
C ALA A 349 3.97 13.48 7.99
N ALA A 350 5.28 13.75 8.06
CA ALA A 350 5.98 14.53 7.03
C ALA A 350 5.99 13.85 5.65
N GLU A 351 6.08 12.52 5.59
CA GLU A 351 6.01 11.78 4.33
C GLU A 351 4.60 11.78 3.75
N ILE A 352 3.57 11.59 4.59
CA ILE A 352 2.16 11.66 4.22
C ILE A 352 1.81 13.04 3.65
N GLU A 353 2.17 14.11 4.37
CA GLU A 353 1.94 15.50 3.97
C GLU A 353 2.48 15.78 2.56
N ARG A 354 3.73 15.38 2.30
CA ARG A 354 4.38 15.60 1.00
C ARG A 354 3.72 14.78 -0.11
N VAL A 355 3.31 13.55 0.17
CA VAL A 355 2.58 12.71 -0.79
C VAL A 355 1.24 13.35 -1.15
N LEU A 356 0.46 13.80 -0.16
CA LEU A 356 -0.82 14.47 -0.37
C LEU A 356 -0.66 15.78 -1.15
N PHE A 357 0.35 16.57 -0.82
CA PHE A 357 0.66 17.81 -1.53
C PHE A 357 0.99 17.58 -3.00
N ARG A 358 1.87 16.60 -3.31
CA ARG A 358 2.21 16.27 -4.71
C ARG A 358 1.02 15.72 -5.47
N TRP A 359 0.25 14.82 -4.86
CA TRP A 359 -0.98 14.29 -5.44
C TRP A 359 -1.94 15.43 -5.77
N ARG A 360 -2.14 16.38 -4.85
CA ARG A 360 -3.05 17.52 -5.06
C ARG A 360 -2.59 18.47 -6.17
N ILE A 361 -1.31 18.86 -6.20
CA ILE A 361 -0.79 19.77 -7.23
C ILE A 361 -0.91 19.17 -8.62
N SER A 362 -0.65 17.87 -8.76
CA SER A 362 -0.70 17.20 -10.07
C SER A 362 -2.08 17.21 -10.75
N ARG A 363 -3.13 17.61 -10.02
CA ARG A 363 -4.52 17.65 -10.46
C ARG A 363 -5.01 19.06 -10.82
N GLY A 364 -4.13 20.05 -10.82
CA GLY A 364 -4.46 21.44 -11.21
C GLY A 364 -4.90 22.33 -10.05
N GLU A 365 -5.55 23.46 -10.34
CA GLU A 365 -5.88 24.48 -9.35
C GLU A 365 -6.88 24.01 -8.29
N ALA A 366 -6.76 24.55 -7.07
CA ALA A 366 -7.74 24.37 -6.00
C ALA A 366 -8.73 25.53 -5.96
N HIS A 367 -9.95 25.27 -5.49
CA HIS A 367 -10.99 26.31 -5.48
C HIS A 367 -10.64 27.49 -4.55
N LYS A 368 -9.99 27.21 -3.40
CA LYS A 368 -9.61 28.20 -2.37
C LYS A 368 -8.36 27.74 -1.59
N GLY A 369 -7.60 28.67 -1.02
CA GLY A 369 -6.50 28.38 -0.06
C GLY A 369 -5.16 29.02 -0.42
N LEU A 370 -4.23 29.14 0.54
CA LEU A 370 -2.92 29.78 0.33
C LEU A 370 -2.09 29.07 -0.76
N PHE A 371 -2.28 27.77 -0.94
CA PHE A 371 -1.60 26.98 -1.95
C PHE A 371 -2.41 26.85 -3.25
N SER A 372 -3.57 27.51 -3.37
CA SER A 372 -4.47 27.32 -4.52
C SER A 372 -3.92 27.86 -5.84
N SER A 373 -2.96 28.78 -5.80
CA SER A 373 -2.26 29.32 -6.97
C SER A 373 -1.04 28.49 -7.41
N PHE A 374 -0.69 27.42 -6.69
CA PHE A 374 0.42 26.54 -7.08
C PHE A 374 -0.04 25.60 -8.18
N VAL A 375 0.22 26.00 -9.43
CA VAL A 375 0.00 25.16 -10.63
C VAL A 375 1.20 24.24 -10.91
N SER A 376 2.34 24.50 -10.27
CA SER A 376 3.55 23.68 -10.43
C SER A 376 4.35 23.58 -9.13
N VAL A 377 5.11 22.49 -9.01
CA VAL A 377 6.01 22.26 -7.88
C VAL A 377 7.20 23.21 -8.01
N SER A 378 7.31 24.18 -7.10
CA SER A 378 8.54 24.98 -6.98
C SER A 378 9.66 24.11 -6.43
N TRP A 379 10.86 24.30 -6.99
CA TRP A 379 12.04 23.53 -6.61
C TRP A 379 13.31 24.39 -6.67
N THR A 380 14.31 23.97 -5.90
CA THR A 380 15.63 24.59 -5.84
C THR A 380 16.66 23.59 -6.35
N PRO A 381 17.42 23.92 -7.42
CA PRO A 381 18.46 23.04 -7.94
C PRO A 381 19.65 22.91 -7.00
N ASP A 382 20.23 21.71 -6.96
CA ASP A 382 21.55 21.51 -6.36
C ASP A 382 22.60 22.15 -7.26
N LYS A 383 23.30 23.18 -6.76
CA LYS A 383 24.30 23.94 -7.52
C LYS A 383 25.44 23.08 -8.08
N ARG A 384 25.68 21.88 -7.52
CA ARG A 384 26.69 20.95 -8.02
C ARG A 384 26.25 20.27 -9.31
N PHE A 385 24.93 20.19 -9.59
CA PHE A 385 24.30 19.57 -10.76
C PHE A 385 23.60 20.67 -11.58
N PRO A 386 24.32 21.34 -12.50
CA PRO A 386 23.71 22.33 -13.40
C PRO A 386 22.71 21.67 -14.35
N GLU A 387 21.95 22.50 -15.08
CA GLU A 387 20.99 22.06 -16.08
C GLU A 387 21.61 21.08 -17.07
N HIS A 388 20.91 19.96 -17.29
CA HIS A 388 21.36 18.90 -18.16
C HIS A 388 20.93 19.21 -19.61
N PRO A 389 21.81 19.12 -20.63
CA PRO A 389 21.49 19.52 -22.01
C PRO A 389 20.25 18.83 -22.59
N ASP A 390 20.08 17.53 -22.32
CA ASP A 390 18.94 16.74 -22.81
C ASP A 390 17.71 16.83 -21.89
N PHE A 391 17.78 17.59 -20.80
CA PHE A 391 16.71 17.67 -19.81
C PHE A 391 16.67 19.05 -19.11
N PRO A 392 16.05 20.05 -19.77
CA PRO A 392 16.03 21.42 -19.26
C PRO A 392 15.19 21.55 -17.98
N TYR A 393 15.34 22.64 -17.23
CA TYR A 393 14.62 22.89 -15.98
C TYR A 393 13.08 22.90 -16.15
N ALA A 394 12.58 23.27 -17.32
CA ALA A 394 11.16 23.16 -17.63
C ALA A 394 10.70 21.68 -17.65
N ALA A 395 11.53 20.77 -18.16
CA ALA A 395 11.28 19.33 -18.13
C ALA A 395 11.32 18.76 -16.69
N VAL A 396 12.19 19.30 -15.83
CA VAL A 396 12.19 18.97 -14.39
C VAL A 396 10.85 19.32 -13.74
N GLN A 397 10.32 20.53 -13.98
CA GLN A 397 9.00 20.91 -13.47
C GLN A 397 7.90 19.99 -13.99
N GLY A 398 7.93 19.64 -15.29
CA GLY A 398 7.01 18.69 -15.90
C GLY A 398 7.06 17.31 -15.25
N ALA A 399 8.26 16.80 -14.95
CA ALA A 399 8.44 15.52 -14.27
C ALA A 399 7.90 15.53 -12.84
N LEU A 400 8.20 16.58 -12.06
CA LEU A 400 7.69 16.72 -10.69
C LEU A 400 6.17 16.86 -10.64
N HIS A 401 5.57 17.51 -11.64
CA HIS A 401 4.11 17.57 -11.77
C HIS A 401 3.53 16.19 -12.12
N ALA A 402 4.13 15.49 -13.09
CA ALA A 402 3.70 14.15 -13.50
C ALA A 402 3.86 13.10 -12.38
N GLU A 403 4.83 13.27 -11.48
CA GLU A 403 5.08 12.39 -10.33
C GLU A 403 3.83 12.20 -9.47
N GLY A 404 3.11 13.28 -9.16
CA GLY A 404 1.92 13.22 -8.30
C GLY A 404 0.72 12.50 -8.94
N ALA A 405 0.69 12.44 -10.27
CA ALA A 405 -0.35 11.78 -11.06
C ALA A 405 0.05 10.38 -11.54
N ALA A 406 1.24 9.88 -11.15
CA ALA A 406 1.71 8.57 -11.57
C ALA A 406 0.77 7.45 -11.06
N PRO A 407 0.30 6.53 -11.92
CA PRO A 407 -0.55 5.42 -11.50
C PRO A 407 0.22 4.42 -10.61
N ALA A 408 -0.53 3.58 -9.87
CA ALA A 408 0.04 2.63 -8.89
C ALA A 408 1.17 1.76 -9.47
N GLY A 409 0.96 1.18 -10.67
CA GLY A 409 1.95 0.34 -11.34
C GLY A 409 3.22 1.05 -11.82
N ARG A 410 3.31 2.38 -11.65
CA ARG A 410 4.51 3.19 -11.97
C ARG A 410 5.17 3.79 -10.72
N VAL A 411 4.65 3.48 -9.53
CA VAL A 411 5.15 3.98 -8.25
C VAL A 411 5.68 2.79 -7.43
N PHE A 412 6.99 2.76 -7.24
CA PHE A 412 7.70 1.66 -6.58
C PHE A 412 8.37 2.14 -5.31
N LYS A 413 8.01 1.56 -4.17
CA LYS A 413 8.69 1.83 -2.89
C LYS A 413 9.78 0.80 -2.68
N GLY A 414 11.03 1.20 -2.91
CA GLY A 414 12.22 0.40 -2.61
C GLY A 414 12.63 0.48 -1.14
N THR A 415 13.76 -0.13 -0.80
CA THR A 415 14.31 -0.12 0.56
C THR A 415 14.72 1.27 1.01
N GLY A 416 15.24 2.12 0.11
CA GLY A 416 15.74 3.48 0.40
C GLY A 416 14.95 4.63 -0.22
N HIS A 417 14.20 4.34 -1.30
CA HIS A 417 13.64 5.36 -2.18
C HIS A 417 12.21 5.03 -2.61
N LEU A 418 11.39 6.07 -2.78
CA LEU A 418 10.14 6.02 -3.53
C LEU A 418 10.45 6.46 -4.97
N ASN A 419 10.25 5.56 -5.93
CA ASN A 419 10.56 5.76 -7.34
C ASN A 419 9.27 5.87 -8.14
N SER A 420 9.08 6.97 -8.86
CA SER A 420 7.93 7.19 -9.74
C SER A 420 8.39 7.31 -11.19
N VAL A 421 7.88 6.46 -12.07
CA VAL A 421 8.23 6.47 -13.50
C VAL A 421 7.23 7.35 -14.25
N VAL A 422 7.73 8.34 -14.98
CA VAL A 422 6.91 9.35 -15.66
C VAL A 422 7.39 9.62 -17.09
N ARG A 423 6.46 10.04 -17.94
CA ARG A 423 6.79 10.66 -19.24
C ARG A 423 6.66 12.16 -19.12
N VAL A 424 7.63 12.87 -19.70
CA VAL A 424 7.63 14.33 -19.74
C VAL A 424 7.35 14.76 -21.18
N PRO A 425 6.34 15.62 -21.43
CA PRO A 425 6.10 16.16 -22.76
C PRO A 425 7.35 16.84 -23.33
N GLY A 426 7.70 16.53 -24.58
CA GLY A 426 8.88 17.08 -25.25
C GLY A 426 10.20 16.37 -24.93
N ILE A 427 10.21 15.35 -24.07
CA ILE A 427 11.36 14.48 -23.82
C ILE A 427 11.10 13.11 -24.44
N GLU A 428 12.05 12.64 -25.25
CA GLU A 428 11.85 11.42 -26.03
C GLU A 428 11.83 10.15 -25.17
N PHE A 429 12.50 10.16 -24.01
CA PHE A 429 12.64 8.99 -23.13
C PHE A 429 11.89 9.18 -21.78
N PRO A 430 11.43 8.08 -21.16
CA PRO A 430 10.87 8.12 -19.82
C PRO A 430 11.94 8.40 -18.75
N VAL A 431 11.51 8.97 -17.62
CA VAL A 431 12.38 9.29 -16.49
C VAL A 431 11.82 8.70 -15.19
N VAL A 432 12.71 8.51 -14.21
CA VAL A 432 12.35 8.08 -12.86
C VAL A 432 12.63 9.20 -11.87
N VAL A 433 11.61 9.62 -11.12
CA VAL A 433 11.73 10.55 -10.00
C VAL A 433 11.94 9.74 -8.72
N ARG A 434 13.10 9.92 -8.09
CA ARG A 434 13.54 9.20 -6.88
C ARG A 434 13.43 10.13 -5.67
N ARG A 435 12.65 9.75 -4.66
CA ARG A 435 12.48 10.47 -3.37
C ARG A 435 13.08 9.66 -2.23
N LYS A 436 13.90 10.28 -1.37
CA LYS A 436 14.48 9.60 -0.20
C LYS A 436 13.44 9.34 0.89
N VAL A 437 13.35 8.11 1.38
CA VAL A 437 12.46 7.72 2.49
C VAL A 437 13.29 7.72 3.79
N LYS A 438 12.93 8.53 4.80
CA LYS A 438 13.84 8.93 5.90
C LYS A 438 14.13 7.85 6.95
N LYS A 439 13.47 6.70 6.92
CA LYS A 439 13.53 5.67 7.99
C LYS A 439 14.10 4.33 7.53
N VAL A 440 15.28 4.36 6.92
CA VAL A 440 15.96 3.15 6.47
C VAL A 440 17.28 3.07 7.20
N PHE A 441 17.37 2.14 8.14
CA PHE A 441 18.67 1.70 8.64
C PHE A 441 19.38 1.01 7.47
N ARG A 442 20.15 1.78 6.70
CA ARG A 442 21.08 1.19 5.74
C ARG A 442 22.08 0.36 6.54
N ARG A 443 21.96 -0.96 6.43
CA ARG A 443 22.84 -1.94 7.09
C ARG A 443 24.26 -1.84 6.56
N GLU A 444 24.37 -1.56 5.27
CA GLU A 444 25.63 -1.34 4.56
C GLU A 444 25.81 0.17 4.34
N ARG A 445 27.00 0.67 4.66
CA ARG A 445 27.32 2.09 4.48
C ARG A 445 27.56 2.37 3.00
N SER A 446 27.04 3.50 2.53
CA SER A 446 27.34 4.05 1.20
C SER A 446 28.43 5.10 1.38
N PHE A 447 29.48 5.03 0.56
CA PHE A 447 30.70 5.84 0.72
C PHE A 447 30.83 6.88 -0.38
N LEU A 448 30.42 6.53 -1.60
CA LEU A 448 30.36 7.43 -2.73
C LEU A 448 28.94 7.96 -2.92
N SER A 449 28.84 9.20 -3.37
CA SER A 449 27.56 9.75 -3.82
C SER A 449 27.15 9.06 -5.12
N GLU A 450 26.05 8.29 -5.11
CA GLU A 450 25.46 7.63 -6.31
C GLU A 450 25.45 8.59 -7.51
N HIS A 451 24.96 9.81 -7.32
CA HIS A 451 24.84 10.81 -8.38
C HIS A 451 26.20 11.30 -8.92
N ALA A 452 27.24 11.32 -8.08
CA ALA A 452 28.58 11.69 -8.51
C ALA A 452 29.21 10.55 -9.31
N VAL A 453 29.00 9.31 -8.89
CA VAL A 453 29.43 8.10 -9.61
C VAL A 453 28.80 8.02 -10.99
N LEU A 454 27.47 8.17 -11.08
CA LEU A 454 26.76 8.16 -12.37
C LEU A 454 27.25 9.26 -13.30
N ARG A 455 27.51 10.48 -12.78
CA ARG A 455 28.11 11.55 -13.58
C ARG A 455 29.52 11.22 -14.05
N ALA A 456 30.36 10.62 -13.20
CA ALA A 456 31.71 10.24 -13.60
C ALA A 456 31.69 9.18 -14.71
N ILE A 457 30.78 8.20 -14.63
CA ILE A 457 30.56 7.21 -15.68
C ILE A 457 30.15 7.91 -16.98
N GLU A 458 29.15 8.79 -16.94
CA GLU A 458 28.68 9.53 -18.12
C GLU A 458 29.79 10.40 -18.74
N SER A 459 30.48 11.21 -17.95
CA SER A 459 31.55 12.12 -18.41
C SER A 459 32.77 11.38 -18.97
N SER A 460 33.03 10.14 -18.53
CA SER A 460 34.16 9.35 -19.00
C SER A 460 33.97 8.82 -20.43
N GLY A 461 32.72 8.72 -20.91
CA GLY A 461 32.40 8.19 -22.23
C GLY A 461 32.74 6.70 -22.42
N VAL A 462 33.03 5.98 -21.33
CA VAL A 462 33.31 4.54 -21.40
C VAL A 462 32.05 3.75 -21.76
N PRO A 463 32.16 2.59 -22.43
CA PRO A 463 31.02 1.77 -22.81
C PRO A 463 30.44 1.03 -21.59
N VAL A 464 29.78 1.78 -20.70
CA VAL A 464 29.03 1.28 -19.54
C VAL A 464 27.63 1.86 -19.61
N ALA A 465 26.61 1.00 -19.65
CA ALA A 465 25.23 1.41 -19.60
C ALA A 465 24.82 1.58 -18.14
N ALA A 466 24.57 2.84 -17.75
CA ALA A 466 24.09 3.22 -16.43
C ALA A 466 23.05 4.36 -16.54
N PRO A 467 22.14 4.53 -15.57
CA PRO A 467 21.21 5.65 -15.56
C PRO A 467 21.94 7.00 -15.60
N ARG A 468 21.43 7.95 -16.37
CA ARG A 468 21.94 9.33 -16.40
C ARG A 468 21.23 10.16 -15.35
N VAL A 469 21.98 11.05 -14.69
CA VAL A 469 21.45 11.94 -13.67
C VAL A 469 21.02 13.25 -14.32
N LEU A 470 19.71 13.44 -14.46
CA LEU A 470 19.13 14.56 -15.20
C LEU A 470 18.92 15.80 -14.32
N ALA A 471 18.54 15.61 -13.06
CA ALA A 471 18.37 16.72 -12.11
C ALA A 471 18.46 16.26 -10.66
N LEU A 472 19.02 17.11 -9.78
CA LEU A 472 18.93 17.00 -8.33
C LEU A 472 18.40 18.30 -7.74
N GLY A 473 17.56 18.20 -6.73
CA GLY A 473 17.13 19.38 -6.01
C GLY A 473 16.27 19.06 -4.80
N GLU A 474 15.73 20.12 -4.23
CA GLU A 474 14.71 20.05 -3.19
C GLU A 474 13.44 20.71 -3.72
N SER A 475 12.31 20.04 -3.56
CA SER A 475 10.99 20.64 -3.74
C SER A 475 10.29 20.75 -2.38
N TYR A 476 9.07 21.31 -2.38
CA TYR A 476 8.17 21.45 -1.22
C TYR A 476 8.34 22.76 -0.40
N PRO A 477 7.35 23.66 -0.43
CA PRO A 477 7.38 24.92 0.32
C PRO A 477 6.83 24.81 1.75
N GLY A 478 6.25 23.66 2.15
CA GLY A 478 5.55 23.51 3.42
C GLY A 478 6.45 23.42 4.66
N LYS A 479 5.83 23.20 5.82
CA LYS A 479 6.46 23.23 7.15
C LYS A 479 7.69 22.32 7.25
N TYR A 480 7.64 21.15 6.62
CA TYR A 480 8.76 20.21 6.56
C TYR A 480 9.70 20.51 5.39
N ARG A 481 10.45 21.63 5.45
CA ARG A 481 11.50 21.96 4.46
C ARG A 481 12.45 20.77 4.24
N LYS A 482 12.90 20.57 2.99
CA LYS A 482 13.74 19.48 2.44
C LYS A 482 12.98 18.21 2.00
N ASP A 483 12.30 18.28 0.86
CA ASP A 483 11.87 17.10 0.09
C ASP A 483 12.84 16.89 -1.09
N SER A 484 13.98 16.28 -0.81
CA SER A 484 15.04 16.05 -1.81
C SER A 484 14.59 15.00 -2.83
N PHE A 485 14.88 15.28 -4.09
CA PHE A 485 14.62 14.36 -5.20
C PHE A 485 15.83 14.25 -6.13
N ALA A 486 15.87 13.17 -6.88
CA ALA A 486 16.73 13.00 -8.04
C ALA A 486 15.89 12.51 -9.23
N ILE A 487 16.19 12.99 -10.43
CA ILE A 487 15.57 12.53 -11.67
C ILE A 487 16.64 11.81 -12.47
N HIS A 488 16.43 10.53 -12.75
CA HIS A 488 17.31 9.75 -13.62
C HIS A 488 16.58 9.32 -14.89
N THR A 489 17.31 8.88 -15.92
CA THR A 489 16.73 8.13 -17.04
C THR A 489 16.09 6.84 -16.54
N TYR A 490 14.95 6.46 -17.12
CA TYR A 490 14.33 5.17 -16.85
C TYR A 490 14.88 4.11 -17.80
N GLU A 491 15.49 3.07 -17.23
CA GLU A 491 16.23 2.04 -17.96
C GLU A 491 15.41 0.78 -18.28
N GLY A 492 14.09 0.84 -18.09
CA GLY A 492 13.16 -0.22 -18.47
C GLY A 492 12.63 -0.07 -19.91
N PRO A 493 11.62 -0.89 -20.29
CA PRO A 493 10.98 -0.80 -21.59
C PRO A 493 10.46 0.60 -21.89
N PHE A 494 10.48 0.99 -23.16
CA PHE A 494 9.89 2.26 -23.57
C PHE A 494 8.41 2.34 -23.18
N ASP A 495 7.68 1.23 -23.32
CA ASP A 495 6.34 1.04 -22.76
C ASP A 495 6.43 0.91 -21.22
N ILE A 496 6.29 2.04 -20.52
CA ILE A 496 6.44 2.14 -19.05
C ILE A 496 5.35 1.41 -18.26
N ASP A 497 4.33 0.86 -18.92
CA ASP A 497 3.34 -0.01 -18.27
C ASP A 497 3.83 -1.48 -18.20
N ARG A 498 4.93 -1.79 -18.87
CA ARG A 498 5.63 -3.09 -18.75
C ARG A 498 6.75 -2.98 -17.72
N PRO A 499 6.85 -3.93 -16.77
CA PRO A 499 7.94 -3.94 -15.80
C PRO A 499 9.29 -4.21 -16.47
N PRO A 500 10.40 -3.72 -15.88
CA PRO A 500 11.74 -4.07 -16.34
C PRO A 500 12.00 -5.58 -16.31
N ASN A 501 12.73 -6.07 -17.32
CA ASN A 501 13.11 -7.47 -17.42
C ASN A 501 14.47 -7.70 -16.77
N HIS A 502 14.48 -8.40 -15.63
CA HIS A 502 15.67 -8.70 -14.85
C HIS A 502 16.13 -10.16 -15.05
N PRO A 503 17.44 -10.47 -15.14
CA PRO A 503 17.96 -11.84 -15.27
C PRO A 503 17.93 -12.62 -13.93
N VAL A 504 16.76 -12.72 -13.30
CA VAL A 504 16.56 -13.31 -11.95
C VAL A 504 16.86 -14.82 -11.86
N HIS A 505 16.97 -15.48 -13.01
CA HIS A 505 17.29 -16.89 -13.18
C HIS A 505 18.73 -17.12 -13.70
N GLY A 506 19.55 -16.08 -13.70
CA GLY A 506 20.93 -16.11 -14.23
C GLY A 506 21.05 -15.48 -15.61
N LEU A 507 22.30 -15.23 -16.00
CA LEU A 507 22.67 -14.59 -17.26
C LEU A 507 22.75 -15.60 -18.43
N LEU A 508 22.34 -15.16 -19.60
CA LEU A 508 22.64 -15.82 -20.87
C LEU A 508 24.12 -15.64 -21.25
N PRO A 509 24.72 -16.51 -22.09
CA PRO A 509 26.13 -16.41 -22.44
C PRO A 509 26.57 -15.05 -23.01
N HIS A 510 25.73 -14.44 -23.85
CA HIS A 510 26.03 -13.12 -24.42
C HIS A 510 25.84 -11.99 -23.40
N GLU A 511 24.83 -12.07 -22.52
CA GLU A 511 24.61 -11.13 -21.42
C GLU A 511 25.81 -11.15 -20.45
N ALA A 512 26.32 -12.34 -20.13
CA ALA A 512 27.50 -12.53 -19.30
C ALA A 512 28.76 -11.91 -19.92
N ASP A 513 28.95 -12.06 -21.23
CA ASP A 513 30.07 -11.41 -21.93
C ASP A 513 29.98 -9.89 -21.87
N ARG A 514 28.79 -9.34 -22.15
CA ARG A 514 28.57 -7.88 -22.15
C ARG A 514 28.65 -7.28 -20.76
N LEU A 515 28.20 -7.99 -19.73
CA LEU A 515 28.40 -7.54 -18.34
C LEU A 515 29.89 -7.43 -18.02
N VAL A 516 30.70 -8.42 -18.38
CA VAL A 516 32.15 -8.39 -18.16
C VAL A 516 32.84 -7.29 -18.97
N ASP A 517 32.39 -7.05 -20.21
CA ASP A 517 32.88 -5.94 -21.03
C ASP A 517 32.66 -4.58 -20.33
N GLN A 518 31.45 -4.36 -19.81
CA GLN A 518 31.08 -3.15 -19.07
C GLN A 518 31.89 -3.03 -17.77
N LEU A 519 32.00 -4.09 -16.97
CA LEU A 519 32.80 -4.07 -15.74
C LEU A 519 34.28 -3.78 -16.04
N SER A 520 34.82 -4.28 -17.14
CA SER A 520 36.20 -4.00 -17.54
C SER A 520 36.39 -2.57 -18.04
N ALA A 521 35.35 -1.97 -18.63
CA ALA A 521 35.35 -0.60 -19.11
C ALA A 521 35.37 0.43 -17.97
N LEU A 522 34.93 0.07 -16.75
CA LEU A 522 34.98 0.93 -15.57
C LEU A 522 36.41 1.37 -15.19
N LYS A 523 37.45 0.71 -15.71
CA LYS A 523 38.85 1.14 -15.52
C LYS A 523 39.11 2.54 -16.08
N GLY A 524 38.32 2.96 -17.07
CA GLY A 524 38.45 4.27 -17.72
C GLY A 524 37.72 5.40 -16.99
N VAL A 525 37.00 5.10 -15.89
CA VAL A 525 36.32 6.12 -15.09
C VAL A 525 37.30 6.73 -14.09
N ASP A 526 37.49 8.03 -14.16
CA ASP A 526 38.30 8.75 -13.17
C ASP A 526 37.59 8.79 -11.81
N TYR A 527 38.09 8.00 -10.87
CA TYR A 527 37.59 7.91 -9.51
C TYR A 527 38.33 8.82 -8.53
N THR A 528 39.40 9.51 -8.96
CA THR A 528 40.23 10.34 -8.06
C THR A 528 39.45 11.55 -7.51
N GLY A 529 38.55 12.11 -8.32
CA GLY A 529 37.60 13.14 -7.90
C GLY A 529 36.42 12.63 -7.07
N LEU A 530 36.17 11.31 -7.04
CA LEU A 530 35.08 10.68 -6.28
C LEU A 530 35.54 10.23 -4.89
N ASP A 531 36.72 9.65 -4.81
CA ASP A 531 37.34 9.17 -3.58
C ASP A 531 38.78 9.68 -3.48
N PRO A 532 39.00 10.83 -2.79
CA PRO A 532 40.33 11.37 -2.59
C PRO A 532 41.28 10.44 -1.83
N ALA A 533 40.76 9.49 -1.06
CA ALA A 533 41.54 8.53 -0.27
C ALA A 533 41.95 7.28 -1.08
N ALA A 534 41.31 7.02 -2.23
CA ALA A 534 41.62 5.88 -3.09
C ALA A 534 42.97 5.99 -3.83
N GLY A 535 43.64 7.15 -3.77
CA GLY A 535 44.98 7.39 -4.31
C GLY A 535 46.12 7.17 -3.31
N GLU A 536 45.84 6.83 -2.05
CA GLU A 536 46.87 6.59 -1.04
C GLU A 536 47.54 5.22 -1.25
N THR A 537 48.87 5.19 -1.30
CA THR A 537 49.71 3.99 -1.55
C THR A 537 49.54 2.87 -0.49
N SER A 538 48.78 3.13 0.58
CA SER A 538 48.49 2.20 1.69
C SER A 538 47.08 1.60 1.63
N TYR A 539 46.26 1.93 0.63
CA TYR A 539 44.88 1.48 0.54
C TYR A 539 44.78 -0.03 0.23
N ASN A 540 44.38 -0.83 1.22
CA ASN A 540 44.10 -2.26 1.04
C ASN A 540 42.59 -2.51 1.09
N PHE A 541 42.00 -2.81 -0.08
CA PHE A 541 40.56 -3.01 -0.22
C PHE A 541 40.02 -4.18 0.61
N TYR A 542 40.76 -5.28 0.74
CA TYR A 542 40.32 -6.43 1.55
C TYR A 542 40.24 -6.10 3.04
N ASN A 543 41.23 -5.39 3.58
CA ASN A 543 41.22 -4.93 4.97
C ASN A 543 40.05 -3.97 5.21
N TYR A 544 39.84 -3.04 4.28
CA TYR A 544 38.70 -2.14 4.30
C TYR A 544 37.37 -2.91 4.34
N LEU A 545 37.17 -3.87 3.44
CA LEU A 545 35.97 -4.70 3.35
C LEU A 545 35.73 -5.53 4.62
N SER A 546 36.81 -6.08 5.18
CA SER A 546 36.79 -6.86 6.43
C SER A 546 36.36 -5.99 7.61
N GLU A 547 36.92 -4.78 7.74
CA GLU A 547 36.51 -3.84 8.79
C GLU A 547 35.07 -3.36 8.60
N GLN A 548 34.58 -3.18 7.36
CA GLN A 548 33.17 -2.86 7.14
C GLN A 548 32.23 -3.98 7.62
N LEU A 549 32.58 -5.24 7.38
CA LEU A 549 31.81 -6.37 7.88
C LEU A 549 31.85 -6.44 9.42
N VAL A 550 33.01 -6.20 10.03
CA VAL A 550 33.17 -6.13 11.50
C VAL A 550 32.32 -5.00 12.09
N LEU A 551 32.31 -3.82 11.46
CA LEU A 551 31.49 -2.69 11.86
C LEU A 551 30.00 -3.01 11.71
N LEU A 552 29.59 -3.67 10.62
CA LEU A 552 28.21 -4.12 10.43
C LEU A 552 27.78 -5.00 11.62
N VAL A 553 28.56 -6.04 11.94
CA VAL A 553 28.28 -6.96 13.05
C VAL A 553 28.21 -6.23 14.39
N ARG A 554 29.10 -5.25 14.61
CA ARG A 554 29.13 -4.43 15.83
C ARG A 554 27.87 -3.58 16.02
N HIS A 555 27.28 -3.09 14.93
CA HIS A 555 26.13 -2.18 14.96
C HIS A 555 24.78 -2.88 14.74
N LEU A 556 24.75 -4.21 14.60
CA LEU A 556 23.49 -4.96 14.57
C LEU A 556 22.68 -4.74 15.86
N PRO A 557 21.34 -4.80 15.80
CA PRO A 557 20.48 -4.82 16.99
C PRO A 557 20.93 -5.88 18.00
N LYS A 558 20.72 -5.61 19.30
CA LYS A 558 21.19 -6.50 20.38
C LYS A 558 20.57 -7.89 20.26
N GLU A 559 19.32 -7.96 19.84
CA GLU A 559 18.55 -9.18 19.60
C GLU A 559 19.22 -10.03 18.49
N SER A 560 19.55 -9.40 17.35
CA SER A 560 20.25 -10.05 16.25
C SER A 560 21.66 -10.53 16.65
N GLN A 561 22.39 -9.74 17.46
CA GLN A 561 23.71 -10.16 17.98
C GLN A 561 23.62 -11.37 18.92
N GLN A 562 22.61 -11.40 19.81
CA GLN A 562 22.40 -12.52 20.72
C GLN A 562 22.08 -13.80 19.96
N LEU A 563 21.18 -13.71 18.97
CA LEU A 563 20.81 -14.85 18.14
C LEU A 563 21.99 -15.34 17.29
N ALA A 564 22.79 -14.44 16.72
CA ALA A 564 24.00 -14.79 15.97
C ALA A 564 24.97 -15.63 16.82
N ARG A 565 25.18 -15.24 18.08
CA ARG A 565 26.02 -15.99 19.04
C ARG A 565 25.45 -17.37 19.35
N GLN A 566 24.14 -17.50 19.51
CA GLN A 566 23.47 -18.79 19.75
C GLN A 566 23.61 -19.73 18.54
N LEU A 567 23.57 -19.16 17.34
CA LEU A 567 23.76 -19.88 16.06
C LEU A 567 25.23 -20.18 15.73
N GLY A 568 26.19 -19.73 16.56
CA GLY A 568 27.61 -20.02 16.41
C GLY A 568 28.39 -19.04 15.54
N LEU A 569 27.78 -17.93 15.12
CA LEU A 569 28.48 -16.84 14.45
C LEU A 569 29.31 -16.02 15.47
N PRO A 570 30.54 -15.59 15.12
CA PRO A 570 31.40 -14.84 16.03
C PRO A 570 30.86 -13.44 16.35
N ASP A 571 31.35 -12.83 17.42
CA ASP A 571 31.18 -11.39 17.61
C ASP A 571 32.16 -10.58 16.73
N ALA A 572 32.00 -9.26 16.73
CA ALA A 572 32.79 -8.36 15.88
C ALA A 572 34.32 -8.50 16.12
N GLU A 573 34.76 -8.65 17.37
CA GLU A 573 36.20 -8.72 17.67
C GLU A 573 36.79 -10.06 17.24
N ARG A 574 36.07 -11.15 17.50
CA ARG A 574 36.48 -12.47 17.03
C ARG A 574 36.46 -12.55 15.51
N LEU A 575 35.48 -11.94 14.86
CA LEU A 575 35.40 -11.89 13.40
C LEU A 575 36.61 -11.15 12.82
N ARG A 576 37.02 -10.02 13.39
CA ARG A 576 38.23 -9.29 12.97
C ARG A 576 39.47 -10.19 12.99
N GLN A 577 39.68 -10.92 14.08
CA GLN A 577 40.83 -11.84 14.20
C GLN A 577 40.83 -12.96 13.16
N ILE A 578 39.66 -13.44 12.75
CA ILE A 578 39.54 -14.49 11.73
C ILE A 578 39.85 -13.91 10.36
N LEU A 579 39.21 -12.79 10.00
CA LEU A 579 39.38 -12.15 8.69
C LEU A 579 40.80 -11.65 8.46
N GLY A 580 41.47 -11.16 9.50
CA GLY A 580 42.85 -10.67 9.43
C GLY A 580 43.92 -11.73 9.15
N ARG A 581 43.55 -13.02 9.09
CA ARG A 581 44.47 -14.12 8.73
C ARG A 581 44.64 -14.28 7.22
N HIS A 582 43.71 -13.74 6.44
CA HIS A 582 43.77 -13.83 4.99
C HIS A 582 44.44 -12.60 4.42
N GLN A 583 45.22 -12.82 3.36
CA GLN A 583 45.76 -11.77 2.52
C GLN A 583 45.36 -12.09 1.09
N VAL A 584 45.02 -11.04 0.35
CA VAL A 584 44.80 -11.11 -1.10
C VAL A 584 45.93 -10.36 -1.78
N ALA A 585 46.23 -10.73 -3.02
CA ALA A 585 47.14 -9.97 -3.84
C ALA A 585 46.62 -8.55 -4.02
N ASP A 586 47.52 -7.58 -3.86
CA ASP A 586 47.23 -6.19 -4.16
C ASP A 586 46.89 -6.05 -5.66
N ARG A 587 45.94 -5.22 -6.05
CA ARG A 587 45.55 -5.03 -7.46
C ARG A 587 45.25 -3.57 -7.67
N SER A 588 45.47 -3.08 -8.89
CA SER A 588 45.10 -1.71 -9.23
C SER A 588 43.60 -1.49 -8.97
N PRO A 589 43.23 -0.50 -8.15
CA PRO A 589 41.84 -0.27 -7.81
C PRO A 589 41.05 0.28 -9.01
N MET A 590 39.74 0.05 -8.99
CA MET A 590 38.80 0.49 -10.01
C MET A 590 37.47 0.86 -9.35
N LEU A 591 36.65 1.65 -10.03
CA LEU A 591 35.26 1.85 -9.64
C LEU A 591 34.50 0.52 -9.73
N LEU A 592 33.82 0.16 -8.65
CA LEU A 592 32.98 -1.03 -8.50
C LEU A 592 31.54 -0.61 -8.28
N HIS A 593 30.60 -1.44 -8.73
CA HIS A 593 29.18 -1.31 -8.44
C HIS A 593 28.87 -1.61 -6.97
N GLY A 594 29.50 -2.62 -6.38
CA GLY A 594 29.39 -2.95 -4.96
C GLY A 594 28.13 -3.72 -4.55
N ASP A 595 27.06 -3.73 -5.35
CA ASP A 595 25.89 -4.61 -5.15
C ASP A 595 25.32 -5.22 -6.44
N LEU A 596 26.15 -5.95 -7.18
CA LEU A 596 25.81 -6.44 -8.52
C LEU A 596 24.89 -7.69 -8.51
N ASN A 597 23.69 -7.55 -7.96
CA ASN A 597 22.66 -8.58 -7.89
C ASN A 597 21.78 -8.58 -9.18
N PRO A 598 21.00 -9.63 -9.46
CA PRO A 598 20.28 -9.74 -10.74
C PRO A 598 19.13 -8.73 -10.91
N TRP A 599 18.64 -8.13 -9.83
CA TRP A 599 17.61 -7.07 -9.87
C TRP A 599 18.21 -5.69 -10.18
N ASN A 600 19.52 -5.54 -10.01
CA ASN A 600 20.26 -4.33 -10.40
C ASN A 600 20.73 -4.38 -11.86
N LEU A 601 20.28 -5.39 -12.62
CA LEU A 601 20.53 -5.55 -14.04
C LEU A 601 19.22 -5.49 -14.81
N VAL A 602 19.13 -4.61 -15.82
CA VAL A 602 17.95 -4.52 -16.69
C VAL A 602 18.34 -4.94 -18.10
N ARG A 603 17.62 -5.90 -18.67
CA ARG A 603 17.86 -6.38 -20.04
C ARG A 603 17.52 -5.31 -21.07
N ARG A 604 18.36 -5.25 -22.09
CA ARG A 604 18.25 -4.38 -23.26
C ARG A 604 18.26 -5.22 -24.53
N ASP A 605 17.63 -4.70 -25.58
CA ASP A 605 17.62 -5.34 -26.90
C ASP A 605 18.78 -4.87 -27.80
N ASP A 606 19.61 -3.94 -27.31
CA ASP A 606 20.77 -3.41 -28.03
C ASP A 606 22.07 -4.19 -27.75
N ALA A 607 23.17 -3.76 -28.36
CA ALA A 607 24.46 -4.41 -28.23
C ALA A 607 25.02 -4.39 -26.79
N MET A 608 24.54 -3.51 -25.90
CA MET A 608 24.99 -3.48 -24.51
C MET A 608 24.39 -4.62 -23.69
N ALA A 609 23.26 -5.19 -24.14
CA ALA A 609 22.48 -6.28 -23.55
C ALA A 609 21.94 -6.04 -22.12
N LEU A 610 22.62 -5.24 -21.31
CA LEU A 610 22.28 -4.96 -19.91
C LEU A 610 22.58 -3.50 -19.56
N THR A 611 21.67 -2.85 -18.82
CA THR A 611 21.97 -1.64 -18.03
C THR A 611 22.20 -2.03 -16.58
N ILE A 612 23.24 -1.45 -15.95
CA ILE A 612 23.53 -1.59 -14.52
C ILE A 612 22.88 -0.40 -13.77
N ILE A 613 21.93 -0.69 -12.87
CA ILE A 613 21.20 0.31 -12.10
C ILE A 613 21.52 0.23 -10.61
N ASP A 614 21.17 1.27 -9.85
CA ASP A 614 21.28 1.34 -8.39
C ASP A 614 22.72 1.36 -7.83
N TRP A 615 23.47 2.38 -8.26
CA TRP A 615 24.87 2.63 -7.88
C TRP A 615 25.05 3.19 -6.45
N GLU A 616 24.07 3.02 -5.56
CA GLU A 616 24.15 3.53 -4.19
C GLU A 616 25.22 2.86 -3.33
N MET A 617 25.64 1.66 -3.75
CA MET A 617 26.68 0.84 -3.10
C MET A 617 28.05 0.94 -3.76
N ALA A 618 28.21 1.85 -4.73
CA ALA A 618 29.45 2.00 -5.47
C ALA A 618 30.63 2.32 -4.54
N VAL A 619 31.78 1.71 -4.85
CA VAL A 619 33.00 1.81 -4.07
C VAL A 619 34.21 1.70 -4.99
N VAL A 620 35.35 2.29 -4.61
CA VAL A 620 36.61 2.08 -5.32
C VAL A 620 37.35 0.92 -4.66
N GLY A 621 37.79 -0.08 -5.44
CA GLY A 621 38.36 -1.28 -4.86
C GLY A 621 38.90 -2.29 -5.85
N ASP A 622 39.09 -3.53 -5.36
CA ASP A 622 39.60 -4.63 -6.15
C ASP A 622 38.56 -5.07 -7.21
N PRO A 623 38.89 -5.04 -8.52
CA PRO A 623 37.98 -5.41 -9.61
C PRO A 623 37.47 -6.86 -9.55
N LEU A 624 38.15 -7.76 -8.84
CA LEU A 624 37.70 -9.14 -8.62
C LEU A 624 36.41 -9.20 -7.79
N TYR A 625 36.19 -8.21 -6.92
CA TYR A 625 35.11 -8.22 -5.94
C TYR A 625 33.72 -8.25 -6.57
N ASP A 626 33.45 -7.40 -7.57
CA ASP A 626 32.14 -7.34 -8.22
C ASP A 626 31.77 -8.65 -8.91
N LEU A 627 32.74 -9.34 -9.53
CA LEU A 627 32.53 -10.67 -10.11
C LEU A 627 32.17 -11.67 -9.02
N VAL A 628 32.93 -11.71 -7.93
CA VAL A 628 32.67 -12.65 -6.83
C VAL A 628 31.32 -12.38 -6.19
N ARG A 629 30.99 -11.11 -5.93
CA ARG A 629 29.72 -10.70 -5.34
C ARG A 629 28.55 -11.03 -6.28
N HIS A 630 28.69 -10.79 -7.58
CA HIS A 630 27.69 -11.18 -8.57
C HIS A 630 27.42 -12.69 -8.56
N MET A 631 28.47 -13.52 -8.52
CA MET A 631 28.35 -14.98 -8.45
C MET A 631 27.73 -15.49 -7.14
N HIS A 632 27.86 -14.71 -6.07
CA HIS A 632 27.25 -15.00 -4.78
C HIS A 632 25.75 -14.65 -4.77
N LEU A 633 25.37 -13.53 -5.38
CA LEU A 633 24.00 -13.01 -5.36
C LEU A 633 23.12 -13.53 -6.53
N THR A 634 23.73 -14.03 -7.60
CA THR A 634 23.04 -14.46 -8.82
C THR A 634 23.18 -15.96 -9.02
N PRO A 635 22.09 -16.69 -9.34
CA PRO A 635 22.19 -18.08 -9.77
C PRO A 635 23.05 -18.18 -11.04
N THR A 636 24.30 -18.65 -10.90
CA THR A 636 25.24 -18.74 -12.03
C THR A 636 25.70 -20.17 -12.25
N ARG A 637 25.50 -20.66 -13.47
CA ARG A 637 25.98 -21.99 -13.89
C ARG A 637 27.52 -22.00 -13.98
N PRO A 638 28.20 -23.11 -13.66
CA PRO A 638 29.67 -23.19 -13.71
C PRO A 638 30.25 -22.74 -15.06
N GLU A 639 29.60 -23.07 -16.17
CA GLU A 639 30.07 -22.73 -17.51
C GLU A 639 30.03 -21.21 -17.76
N ILE A 640 28.99 -20.53 -17.25
CA ILE A 640 28.85 -19.07 -17.33
C ILE A 640 29.87 -18.38 -16.41
N ARG A 641 30.07 -18.90 -15.20
CA ARG A 641 31.09 -18.40 -14.28
C ARG A 641 32.48 -18.48 -14.91
N ASP A 642 32.86 -19.65 -15.42
CA ASP A 642 34.18 -19.87 -16.00
C ASP A 642 34.35 -19.07 -17.31
N ARG A 643 33.25 -18.78 -18.03
CA ARG A 643 33.24 -17.86 -19.17
C ARG A 643 33.54 -16.43 -18.75
N MET A 644 32.86 -15.93 -17.71
CA MET A 644 33.03 -14.56 -17.22
C MET A 644 34.46 -14.30 -16.74
N PHE A 645 35.02 -15.19 -15.91
CA PHE A 645 36.40 -15.05 -15.42
C PHE A 645 37.44 -15.08 -16.54
N ARG A 646 37.33 -16.02 -17.49
CA ARG A 646 38.26 -16.10 -18.64
C ARG A 646 38.16 -14.92 -19.60
N ARG A 647 36.98 -14.28 -19.67
CA ARG A 647 36.80 -13.06 -20.47
C ARG A 647 37.41 -11.87 -19.74
N TRP A 648 37.14 -11.74 -18.43
CA TRP A 648 37.66 -10.68 -17.59
C TRP A 648 39.19 -10.67 -17.54
N GLU A 649 39.81 -11.84 -17.30
CA GLU A 649 41.27 -12.02 -17.29
C GLU A 649 41.93 -11.59 -18.61
N ARG A 650 41.22 -11.76 -19.73
CA ARG A 650 41.73 -11.43 -21.07
C ARG A 650 41.62 -9.94 -21.41
N LEU A 651 40.59 -9.26 -20.88
CA LEU A 651 40.29 -7.87 -21.22
C LEU A 651 41.06 -6.87 -20.35
N LEU A 652 41.38 -7.24 -19.12
CA LEU A 652 42.11 -6.40 -18.18
C LEU A 652 43.61 -6.75 -18.14
N PRO A 653 44.51 -5.74 -18.04
CA PRO A 653 45.92 -5.97 -17.80
C PRO A 653 46.19 -6.76 -16.51
N GLU A 654 47.34 -7.43 -16.43
CA GLU A 654 47.75 -8.25 -15.28
C GLU A 654 47.69 -7.49 -13.94
N ALA A 655 47.94 -6.18 -13.94
CA ALA A 655 47.84 -5.34 -12.74
C ALA A 655 46.45 -5.38 -12.05
N TYR A 656 45.40 -5.71 -12.79
CA TYR A 656 44.01 -5.83 -12.31
C TYR A 656 43.56 -7.28 -12.09
N THR A 657 44.31 -8.26 -12.57
CA THR A 657 43.85 -9.67 -12.60
C THR A 657 44.80 -10.62 -11.89
N ARG A 658 46.04 -10.22 -11.57
CA ARG A 658 47.05 -11.09 -10.96
C ARG A 658 46.51 -11.89 -9.77
N ALA A 659 46.88 -13.16 -9.66
CA ALA A 659 46.52 -14.06 -8.56
C ALA A 659 45.01 -14.26 -8.28
N TRP A 660 44.12 -13.91 -9.22
CA TRP A 660 42.67 -14.00 -8.98
C TRP A 660 42.19 -15.42 -8.70
N GLN A 661 42.84 -16.46 -9.28
CA GLN A 661 42.47 -17.85 -9.08
C GLN A 661 42.64 -18.31 -7.62
N GLN A 662 43.57 -17.71 -6.87
CA GLN A 662 43.74 -17.99 -5.44
C GLN A 662 42.77 -17.14 -4.60
N ASP A 663 42.64 -15.85 -4.94
CA ASP A 663 42.00 -14.86 -4.06
C ASP A 663 40.47 -14.84 -4.10
N TRP A 664 39.84 -15.29 -5.19
CA TRP A 664 38.38 -15.22 -5.33
C TRP A 664 37.62 -15.93 -4.20
N ARG A 665 38.22 -16.99 -3.63
CA ARG A 665 37.66 -17.76 -2.50
C ARG A 665 37.57 -16.91 -1.24
N VAL A 666 38.54 -16.03 -1.01
CA VAL A 666 38.62 -15.17 0.17
C VAL A 666 37.49 -14.14 0.14
N TYR A 667 37.28 -13.47 -1.01
CA TYR A 667 36.13 -12.57 -1.19
C TYR A 667 34.80 -13.30 -1.06
N ARG A 668 34.69 -14.52 -1.60
CA ARG A 668 33.47 -15.33 -1.49
C ARG A 668 33.16 -15.68 -0.04
N TRP A 669 34.17 -16.00 0.77
CA TRP A 669 33.98 -16.26 2.19
C TRP A 669 33.41 -15.03 2.92
N ILE A 670 33.93 -13.83 2.62
CA ILE A 670 33.38 -12.59 3.17
C ILE A 670 31.89 -12.43 2.80
N GLU A 671 31.51 -12.67 1.54
CA GLU A 671 30.10 -12.53 1.12
C GLU A 671 29.17 -13.53 1.81
N ILE A 672 29.60 -14.78 1.96
CA ILE A 672 28.83 -15.82 2.66
C ILE A 672 28.62 -15.41 4.12
N VAL A 673 29.68 -14.96 4.79
CA VAL A 673 29.60 -14.50 6.19
C VAL A 673 28.72 -13.26 6.30
N ARG A 674 28.86 -12.28 5.40
CA ARG A 674 28.02 -11.08 5.37
C ARG A 674 26.54 -11.45 5.24
N SER A 675 26.21 -12.33 4.30
CA SER A 675 24.83 -12.78 4.07
C SER A 675 24.24 -13.46 5.30
N ALA A 676 25.03 -14.28 6.00
CA ALA A 676 24.59 -14.93 7.23
C ALA A 676 24.22 -13.94 8.35
N TYR A 677 24.87 -12.79 8.46
CA TYR A 677 24.47 -11.74 9.43
C TYR A 677 23.30 -10.90 8.91
N VAL A 678 23.31 -10.51 7.64
CA VAL A 678 22.27 -9.66 7.05
C VAL A 678 20.92 -10.37 6.99
N ASP A 679 20.90 -11.65 6.58
CA ASP A 679 19.68 -12.44 6.49
C ASP A 679 19.14 -12.84 7.87
N LEU A 680 20.04 -13.04 8.86
CA LEU A 680 19.63 -13.20 10.26
C LEU A 680 18.92 -11.96 10.76
N ASP A 681 19.49 -10.78 10.54
CA ASP A 681 18.88 -9.54 10.97
C ASP A 681 17.55 -9.29 10.25
N ARG A 682 17.42 -9.67 8.98
CA ARG A 682 16.15 -9.64 8.23
C ARG A 682 15.10 -10.57 8.83
N LEU A 683 15.50 -11.77 9.26
CA LEU A 683 14.64 -12.71 9.97
C LEU A 683 14.15 -12.14 11.31
N VAL A 684 15.04 -11.52 12.08
CA VAL A 684 14.69 -10.92 13.39
C VAL A 684 13.80 -9.68 13.23
N THR A 685 14.12 -8.81 12.27
CA THR A 685 13.46 -7.50 12.10
C THR A 685 12.24 -7.54 11.16
N GLY A 686 12.09 -8.58 10.34
CA GLY A 686 11.06 -8.67 9.31
C GLY A 686 11.20 -7.66 8.16
N ALA A 687 12.33 -6.97 8.04
CA ALA A 687 12.51 -5.87 7.09
C ALA A 687 12.59 -6.36 5.63
N SER A 688 11.82 -5.72 4.74
CA SER A 688 11.86 -5.90 3.26
C SER A 688 11.55 -7.31 2.72
N LEU A 689 10.92 -8.20 3.50
CA LEU A 689 10.51 -9.55 3.06
C LEU A 689 9.53 -9.60 1.86
N ASP A 690 8.92 -8.48 1.45
CA ASP A 690 8.09 -8.39 0.23
C ASP A 690 8.93 -8.30 -1.03
N ALA A 691 10.19 -7.85 -0.91
CA ALA A 691 11.11 -7.82 -2.02
C ALA A 691 11.49 -9.28 -2.36
N PRO A 692 11.26 -9.75 -3.61
CA PRO A 692 11.46 -11.16 -3.96
C PRO A 692 12.88 -11.69 -3.68
N ASN A 693 13.90 -10.83 -3.78
CA ASN A 693 15.28 -11.15 -3.44
C ASN A 693 15.48 -11.45 -1.94
N VAL A 694 14.85 -10.65 -1.07
CA VAL A 694 14.97 -10.80 0.38
C VAL A 694 14.28 -12.07 0.85
N ARG A 695 13.09 -12.37 0.32
CA ARG A 695 12.37 -13.61 0.64
C ARG A 695 13.17 -14.84 0.27
N ARG A 696 13.72 -14.89 -0.95
CA ARG A 696 14.58 -16.00 -1.40
C ARG A 696 15.79 -16.19 -0.50
N ALA A 697 16.46 -15.11 -0.10
CA ALA A 697 17.64 -15.16 0.76
C ALA A 697 17.28 -15.76 2.14
N VAL A 698 16.18 -15.29 2.73
CA VAL A 698 15.66 -15.77 4.01
C VAL A 698 15.23 -17.24 3.97
N ASP A 699 14.54 -17.69 2.92
CA ASP A 699 14.14 -19.09 2.76
C ASP A 699 15.36 -20.05 2.67
N SER A 700 16.53 -19.53 2.28
CA SER A 700 17.79 -20.30 2.19
C SER A 700 18.71 -20.16 3.41
N TYR A 701 18.26 -19.51 4.48
CA TYR A 701 19.11 -19.05 5.58
C TYR A 701 19.93 -20.17 6.25
N ALA A 702 19.32 -21.34 6.48
CA ALA A 702 20.00 -22.47 7.11
C ALA A 702 21.24 -22.93 6.32
N MET A 703 21.16 -22.93 4.98
CA MET A 703 22.29 -23.25 4.10
C MET A 703 23.36 -22.16 4.16
N THR A 704 22.94 -20.89 4.14
CA THR A 704 23.85 -19.74 4.25
C THR A 704 24.63 -19.76 5.58
N LEU A 705 23.95 -20.06 6.69
CA LEU A 705 24.57 -20.16 8.02
C LEU A 705 25.60 -21.29 8.08
N ALA A 706 25.26 -22.48 7.58
CA ALA A 706 26.19 -23.61 7.57
C ALA A 706 27.45 -23.32 6.74
N ALA A 707 27.26 -22.69 5.56
CA ALA A 707 28.37 -22.26 4.71
C ALA A 707 29.24 -21.19 5.40
N ALA A 708 28.64 -20.23 6.12
CA ALA A 708 29.38 -19.18 6.83
C ALA A 708 30.24 -19.75 7.97
N ILE A 709 29.70 -20.66 8.78
CA ILE A 709 30.44 -21.33 9.86
C ILE A 709 31.64 -22.09 9.28
N ALA A 710 31.43 -22.82 8.18
CA ALA A 710 32.49 -23.54 7.49
C ALA A 710 33.56 -22.58 6.91
N SER A 711 33.16 -21.48 6.29
CA SER A 711 34.09 -20.46 5.77
C SER A 711 34.93 -19.78 6.85
N LEU A 712 34.40 -19.66 8.08
CA LEU A 712 35.13 -19.12 9.22
C LEU A 712 36.05 -20.14 9.91
N GLY A 713 36.05 -21.40 9.49
CA GLY A 713 36.81 -22.48 10.12
C GLY A 713 36.38 -22.75 11.56
N LEU A 714 35.12 -22.47 11.91
CA LEU A 714 34.58 -22.67 13.24
C LEU A 714 33.97 -24.08 13.35
N PRO A 715 34.12 -24.75 14.51
CA PRO A 715 33.48 -26.05 14.71
C PRO A 715 31.97 -25.89 14.63
N VAL A 716 31.30 -26.77 13.89
CA VAL A 716 29.85 -26.88 13.92
C VAL A 716 29.46 -27.29 15.34
N ARG A 717 29.03 -26.33 16.17
CA ARG A 717 28.48 -26.66 17.48
C ARG A 717 27.28 -27.57 17.25
N ALA A 718 27.22 -28.71 17.94
CA ALA A 718 26.00 -29.49 18.05
C ALA A 718 24.90 -28.51 18.46
N ALA A 719 23.92 -28.31 17.57
CA ALA A 719 23.04 -27.16 17.57
C ALA A 719 22.51 -26.84 18.96
N ALA A 720 22.58 -25.56 19.34
CA ALA A 720 21.71 -25.00 20.35
C ALA A 720 20.26 -25.33 19.96
N SER A 721 19.64 -26.27 20.66
CA SER A 721 18.26 -26.78 20.47
C SER A 721 17.87 -27.15 19.02
N PRO A 722 17.63 -28.43 18.71
CA PRO A 722 17.05 -28.87 17.43
C PRO A 722 15.75 -28.15 17.03
N HIS A 723 15.06 -27.53 18.00
CA HIS A 723 13.83 -26.77 17.80
C HIS A 723 14.07 -25.38 17.20
N LEU A 724 15.21 -24.73 17.50
CA LEU A 724 15.51 -23.39 16.99
C LEU A 724 15.87 -23.41 15.50
N ALA A 725 16.64 -24.42 15.08
CA ALA A 725 16.99 -24.64 13.68
C ALA A 725 15.77 -25.02 12.82
N ARG A 726 14.80 -25.77 13.38
CA ARG A 726 13.53 -26.10 12.72
C ARG A 726 12.54 -24.94 12.64
N ALA A 727 12.69 -23.91 13.46
CA ALA A 727 11.83 -22.72 13.45
C ALA A 727 12.32 -21.62 12.50
N LEU A 728 13.57 -21.72 12.00
CA LEU A 728 14.23 -20.77 11.09
C LEU A 728 14.35 -21.30 9.64
N THR A 729 13.83 -22.50 9.38
CA THR A 729 13.54 -23.10 8.06
C THR A 729 12.06 -23.01 7.80
#